data_AF-A0A1T4W9F3-F1
#
_entry.id   AF-A0A1T4W9F3-F1
#
_cell.length_a   1.000
_cell.length_b   1.000
_cell.length_c   1.000
_cell.angle_alpha   90.00
_cell.angle_beta   90.00
_cell.angle_gamma   90.00
#
_symmetry.space_group_name_H-M   'P 1'
#
loop_
_entity.id
_entity.type
_entity.pdbx_description
1 polymer ?
#
loop_
_entity_poly.entity_id
_entity_poly.type
_entity_poly.pdbx_seq_one_letter_code
_entity_poly.pdbx_strand_id
1 'polypeptide(L)'
;METEYINYAEKLPVTISLANIKNYPIHWHYAIEIIYVLEGSLEIYINSTKYKIYEGQMEIINVDEVHHLESKNDNKVLIFHIDPYFFEKYYSDIENMFFYTKSSDINSQSSNEYNELRTYLARILCEMVQKQENYDEEIEHILVDLLYHLLNNFNYLIYEKEELKDDVNLFQRYHSIYKYINNNYKSNITLQDIAEKEFLSPQYISHEIKYATGYSFTDLINITRVEESIKLLLSSEKTISEISEEVGFSHTRYFNKNFKLQYKMTPLQFRKKFKIDKDKYEQMKKIENLDLNESINYLIYYLEDYDRFNYENRIYKINIDMDKNLGEFDKKFKKVINIGDAFDLLIEDNKDTLEEIQKEIGFEYGRIINIFSIDMAIFPNSKFFNWNRTKDVLEFLYSIDIKPLIVIDSTGFTDDNFMEAFESFLSYFDDLESLDFMSFKFEFSTKISDNLKLRIKDLLENNYNHKIEDIYYTNNKEEINPIYDTVYMIPYIIHNELNGRCISFLKAFDVLDKQVNLTNEVFFGYPGLINDMGIKKPSYYGYYLLNKLGDTLVDKGNGYIVTKTHDEFQILLYNFHEGIDNLIPYEEIYKLRGLKNTTSRKLSLNIININSDIKVTSYEINEKQGSSFNYWLQMGEPIRLSKEEKEILHKASFPKIEFKHFKKSAIVNIQTVLNGYGALLILIKKVQKY
;
A
#
# COMPACT_ATOMS: atom_id res chain seq x y z
N MET A 1 44.28 18.53 -4.60
CA MET A 1 42.93 17.98 -4.40
C MET A 1 43.13 16.59 -3.83
N GLU A 2 42.66 16.39 -2.60
CA GLU A 2 42.92 15.19 -1.81
C GLU A 2 41.76 14.22 -1.97
N THR A 3 42.04 12.92 -1.87
CA THR A 3 41.05 11.86 -1.70
C THR A 3 40.03 12.27 -0.64
N GLU A 4 38.74 12.15 -0.93
CA GLU A 4 37.73 12.40 0.09
C GLU A 4 37.71 11.23 1.08
N TYR A 5 37.79 11.57 2.36
CA TYR A 5 37.76 10.59 3.44
C TYR A 5 36.32 10.47 3.95
N ILE A 6 35.73 9.29 3.77
CA ILE A 6 34.42 8.96 4.31
C ILE A 6 34.59 8.53 5.77
N ASN A 7 33.88 9.20 6.67
CA ASN A 7 33.93 8.89 8.09
C ASN A 7 32.72 8.05 8.50
N TYR A 8 32.97 6.80 8.89
CA TYR A 8 31.96 5.88 9.37
C TYR A 8 31.76 6.04 10.89
N ALA A 9 30.53 5.88 11.38
CA ALA A 9 30.29 5.85 12.82
C ALA A 9 30.94 4.60 13.43
N GLU A 10 31.38 4.64 14.70
CA GLU A 10 32.21 3.60 15.36
C GLU A 10 31.69 2.15 15.25
N LYS A 11 30.43 1.93 14.85
CA LYS A 11 29.78 0.61 14.74
C LYS A 11 29.02 0.38 13.43
N LEU A 12 29.12 1.25 12.44
CA LEU A 12 28.30 1.13 11.22
C LEU A 12 29.18 1.15 9.98
N PRO A 13 29.19 0.08 9.17
CA PRO A 13 29.93 0.02 7.90
C PRO A 13 29.23 0.78 6.76
N VAL A 14 28.32 1.70 7.09
CA VAL A 14 27.59 2.52 6.12
C VAL A 14 27.27 3.90 6.70
N THR A 15 27.32 4.92 5.85
CA THR A 15 26.76 6.25 6.15
C THR A 15 25.76 6.66 5.08
N ILE A 16 24.75 7.43 5.49
CA ILE A 16 23.67 7.87 4.59
C ILE A 16 23.46 9.37 4.79
N SER A 17 23.36 10.10 3.69
CA SER A 17 22.98 11.51 3.69
C SER A 17 21.86 11.79 2.70
N LEU A 18 21.03 12.77 3.00
CA LEU A 18 20.03 13.33 2.08
C LEU A 18 20.49 14.74 1.70
N ALA A 19 20.58 15.04 0.41
CA ALA A 19 21.06 16.34 -0.04
C ALA A 19 20.34 16.87 -1.28
N ASN A 20 20.31 18.19 -1.40
CA ASN A 20 20.07 18.90 -2.66
C ASN A 20 21.44 19.29 -3.26
N ILE A 21 21.77 18.72 -4.41
CA ILE A 21 23.07 18.84 -5.04
C ILE A 21 22.98 19.76 -6.26
N LYS A 22 23.63 20.92 -6.21
CA LYS A 22 23.84 21.77 -7.41
C LYS A 22 25.16 21.48 -8.09
N ASN A 23 26.21 21.31 -7.29
CA ASN A 23 27.54 21.01 -7.78
C ASN A 23 28.36 20.30 -6.70
N TYR A 24 28.72 19.05 -6.94
CA TYR A 24 29.73 18.31 -6.21
C TYR A 24 30.96 18.20 -7.12
N PRO A 25 32.04 18.96 -6.88
CA PRO A 25 33.18 18.99 -7.80
C PRO A 25 33.89 17.62 -7.88
N ILE A 26 34.78 17.46 -8.86
CA ILE A 26 35.52 16.20 -9.07
C ILE A 26 36.18 15.70 -7.79
N HIS A 27 35.93 14.45 -7.41
CA HIS A 27 36.54 13.78 -6.28
C HIS A 27 36.57 12.27 -6.50
N TRP A 28 37.20 11.56 -5.57
CA TRP A 28 37.19 10.11 -5.46
C TRP A 28 37.41 9.76 -3.99
N HIS A 29 36.91 8.61 -3.57
CA HIS A 29 36.98 8.14 -2.19
C HIS A 29 37.06 6.61 -2.16
N TYR A 30 37.41 6.09 -0.98
CA TYR A 30 37.49 4.67 -0.72
C TYR A 30 36.18 4.16 -0.12
N ALA A 31 35.11 4.17 -0.91
CA ALA A 31 33.80 3.65 -0.54
C ALA A 31 33.07 3.12 -1.78
N ILE A 32 32.18 2.15 -1.58
CA ILE A 32 31.14 1.86 -2.58
C ILE A 32 30.04 2.89 -2.36
N GLU A 33 29.77 3.72 -3.35
CA GLU A 33 28.77 4.77 -3.25
C GLU A 33 27.53 4.44 -4.09
N ILE A 34 26.34 4.59 -3.50
CA ILE A 34 25.08 4.45 -4.21
C ILE A 34 24.34 5.76 -4.13
N ILE A 35 24.15 6.39 -5.29
CA ILE A 35 23.39 7.62 -5.46
C ILE A 35 21.96 7.25 -5.82
N TYR A 36 20.97 7.67 -5.04
CA TYR A 36 19.55 7.39 -5.28
C TYR A 36 18.74 8.70 -5.34
N VAL A 37 18.19 9.02 -6.52
CA VAL A 37 17.39 10.23 -6.73
C VAL A 37 15.93 10.00 -6.29
N LEU A 38 15.53 10.67 -5.21
CA LEU A 38 14.16 10.64 -4.68
C LEU A 38 13.23 11.66 -5.34
N GLU A 39 13.77 12.78 -5.79
CA GLU A 39 13.02 13.85 -6.45
C GLU A 39 13.94 14.61 -7.42
N GLY A 40 13.44 14.89 -8.63
CA GLY A 40 14.17 15.65 -9.64
C GLY A 40 15.11 14.81 -10.50
N SER A 41 16.28 15.36 -10.84
CA SER A 41 17.28 14.67 -11.66
C SER A 41 18.70 15.16 -11.38
N LEU A 42 19.68 14.28 -11.60
CA LEU A 42 21.10 14.53 -11.39
C LEU A 42 21.90 14.14 -12.65
N GLU A 43 22.89 14.94 -13.01
CA GLU A 43 23.90 14.56 -14.00
C GLU A 43 25.15 14.08 -13.26
N ILE A 44 25.54 12.83 -13.49
CA ILE A 44 26.73 12.21 -12.91
C ILE A 44 27.75 12.01 -14.00
N TYR A 45 29.00 12.29 -13.69
CA TYR A 45 30.12 11.99 -14.56
C TYR A 45 31.06 11.07 -13.82
N ILE A 46 31.24 9.86 -14.34
CA ILE A 46 32.17 8.86 -13.79
C ILE A 46 33.25 8.67 -14.85
N ASN A 47 34.49 8.93 -14.48
CA ASN A 47 35.63 8.96 -15.39
C ASN A 47 35.33 9.86 -16.62
N SER A 48 35.26 9.27 -17.82
CA SER A 48 34.99 9.99 -19.07
C SER A 48 33.53 9.95 -19.53
N THR A 49 32.68 9.21 -18.82
CA THR A 49 31.30 8.96 -19.21
C THR A 49 30.36 9.87 -18.44
N LYS A 50 29.30 10.33 -19.12
CA LYS A 50 28.25 11.16 -18.53
C LYS A 50 26.94 10.37 -18.50
N TYR A 51 26.33 10.31 -17.31
CA TYR A 51 25.04 9.71 -17.05
C TYR A 51 24.06 10.78 -16.57
N LYS A 52 22.79 10.62 -16.94
CA LYS A 52 21.70 11.40 -16.37
C LYS A 52 20.74 10.46 -15.69
N ILE A 53 20.46 10.74 -14.43
CA ILE A 53 19.63 9.91 -13.57
C ILE A 53 18.40 10.69 -13.14
N TYR A 54 17.26 10.03 -13.19
CA TYR A 54 15.94 10.59 -12.91
C TYR A 54 15.39 10.06 -11.59
N GLU A 55 14.29 10.66 -11.13
CA GLU A 55 13.52 10.20 -9.98
C GLU A 55 13.26 8.69 -9.99
N GLY A 56 13.50 8.03 -8.85
CA GLY A 56 13.34 6.58 -8.67
C GLY A 56 14.53 5.73 -9.14
N GLN A 57 15.55 6.35 -9.76
CA GLN A 57 16.72 5.67 -10.30
C GLN A 57 17.96 5.84 -9.42
N MET A 58 18.90 4.92 -9.57
CA MET A 58 20.13 4.83 -8.79
C MET A 58 21.35 4.70 -9.70
N GLU A 59 22.50 5.15 -9.22
CA GLU A 59 23.80 4.88 -9.83
C GLU A 59 24.76 4.34 -8.77
N ILE A 60 25.55 3.33 -9.13
CA ILE A 60 26.59 2.79 -8.26
C ILE A 60 27.93 3.34 -8.76
N ILE A 61 28.69 3.93 -7.83
CA ILE A 61 30.04 4.42 -8.06
C ILE A 61 30.97 3.48 -7.28
N ASN A 62 31.89 2.86 -8.00
CA ASN A 62 32.79 1.87 -7.42
C ASN A 62 33.91 2.55 -6.63
N VAL A 63 34.58 1.75 -5.80
CA VAL A 63 35.73 2.20 -5.03
C VAL A 63 36.74 2.85 -5.96
N ASP A 64 37.26 4.01 -5.56
CA ASP A 64 38.35 4.69 -6.25
C ASP A 64 38.02 5.24 -7.66
N GLU A 65 36.73 5.25 -8.06
CA GLU A 65 36.29 5.89 -9.31
C GLU A 65 36.21 7.42 -9.16
N VAL A 66 36.79 8.14 -10.12
CA VAL A 66 36.76 9.60 -10.13
C VAL A 66 35.44 10.08 -10.69
N HIS A 67 34.70 10.88 -9.92
CA HIS A 67 33.37 11.32 -10.31
C HIS A 67 33.05 12.77 -9.91
N HIS A 68 32.05 13.36 -10.56
CA HIS A 68 31.45 14.64 -10.16
C HIS A 68 29.94 14.65 -10.43
N LEU A 69 29.22 15.45 -9.64
CA LEU A 69 27.77 15.53 -9.68
C LEU A 69 27.34 16.97 -9.96
N GLU A 70 26.39 17.17 -10.88
CA GLU A 70 25.81 18.49 -11.13
C GLU A 70 24.30 18.42 -11.37
N SER A 71 23.60 19.47 -10.97
CA SER A 71 22.20 19.66 -11.34
C SER A 71 21.86 21.14 -11.52
N LYS A 72 20.99 21.40 -12.49
CA LYS A 72 20.44 22.75 -12.74
C LYS A 72 19.23 23.04 -11.86
N ASN A 73 18.44 22.01 -11.55
CA ASN A 73 17.20 22.12 -10.80
C ASN A 73 17.39 21.64 -9.36
N ASP A 74 16.44 21.93 -8.48
CA ASP A 74 16.46 21.34 -7.14
C ASP A 74 16.22 19.85 -7.23
N ASN A 75 16.83 19.10 -6.32
CA ASN A 75 16.75 17.66 -6.25
C ASN A 75 16.80 17.20 -4.79
N LYS A 76 16.35 15.97 -4.57
CA LYS A 76 16.57 15.25 -3.31
C LYS A 76 17.23 13.93 -3.62
N VAL A 77 18.45 13.77 -3.14
CA VAL A 77 19.30 12.63 -3.45
C VAL A 77 19.78 11.99 -2.15
N LEU A 78 19.52 10.70 -2.02
CA LEU A 78 20.16 9.87 -1.00
C LEU A 78 21.54 9.44 -1.50
N ILE A 79 22.53 9.56 -0.63
CA ILE A 79 23.89 9.10 -0.88
C ILE A 79 24.23 8.08 0.20
N PHE A 80 24.45 6.84 -0.22
CA PHE A 80 24.93 5.77 0.64
C PHE A 80 26.42 5.58 0.39
N HIS A 81 27.25 5.70 1.42
CA HIS A 81 28.64 5.27 1.38
C HIS A 81 28.79 4.01 2.21
N ILE A 82 29.22 2.91 1.57
CA ILE A 82 29.40 1.60 2.19
C ILE A 82 30.89 1.32 2.28
N ASP A 83 31.34 0.89 3.46
CA ASP A 83 32.74 0.54 3.72
C ASP A 83 33.09 -0.79 3.04
N PRO A 84 33.98 -0.80 2.02
CA PRO A 84 34.38 -2.05 1.37
C PRO A 84 35.09 -3.02 2.34
N TYR A 85 35.74 -2.53 3.40
CA TYR A 85 36.41 -3.41 4.39
C TYR A 85 35.43 -4.32 5.12
N PHE A 86 34.18 -3.88 5.31
CA PHE A 86 33.14 -4.73 5.88
C PHE A 86 32.85 -5.95 4.99
N PHE A 87 32.82 -5.74 3.67
CA PHE A 87 32.56 -6.80 2.72
C PHE A 87 33.72 -7.78 2.54
N GLU A 88 34.97 -7.39 2.83
CA GLU A 88 36.14 -8.29 2.73
C GLU A 88 36.00 -9.57 3.56
N LYS A 89 35.27 -9.50 4.70
CA LYS A 89 34.97 -10.65 5.54
C LYS A 89 34.13 -11.71 4.83
N TYR A 90 33.30 -11.29 3.88
CA TYR A 90 32.36 -12.14 3.15
C TYR A 90 32.85 -12.44 1.72
N TYR A 91 33.58 -11.51 1.12
CA TYR A 91 34.13 -11.59 -0.21
C TYR A 91 35.49 -10.89 -0.28
N SER A 92 36.58 -11.67 -0.20
CA SER A 92 37.95 -11.13 -0.09
C SER A 92 38.43 -10.30 -1.28
N ASP A 93 37.75 -10.40 -2.43
CA ASP A 93 38.11 -9.71 -3.68
C ASP A 93 37.24 -8.48 -3.98
N ILE A 94 36.53 -7.94 -2.97
CA ILE A 94 35.58 -6.83 -3.15
C ILE A 94 36.22 -5.57 -3.77
N GLU A 95 37.47 -5.25 -3.43
CA GLU A 95 38.20 -4.10 -3.99
C GLU A 95 38.36 -4.16 -5.53
N ASN A 96 38.27 -5.35 -6.11
CA ASN A 96 38.40 -5.57 -7.56
C ASN A 96 37.05 -5.81 -8.24
N MET A 97 35.93 -5.64 -7.53
CA MET A 97 34.59 -5.78 -8.07
C MET A 97 34.05 -4.45 -8.59
N PHE A 98 33.37 -4.53 -9.73
CA PHE A 98 32.74 -3.38 -10.36
C PHE A 98 31.26 -3.68 -10.60
N PHE A 99 30.42 -2.85 -10.00
CA PHE A 99 28.99 -2.87 -10.16
C PHE A 99 28.57 -1.79 -11.15
N TYR A 100 27.58 -2.10 -11.98
CA TYR A 100 27.08 -1.23 -13.04
C TYR A 100 25.56 -1.16 -13.04
N THR A 101 25.04 0.02 -13.35
CA THR A 101 23.61 0.26 -13.50
C THR A 101 23.26 0.74 -14.92
N LYS A 102 22.00 0.56 -15.33
CA LYS A 102 21.46 1.07 -16.61
C LYS A 102 21.01 2.48 -16.29
N SER A 103 21.85 3.43 -16.65
CA SER A 103 21.55 4.85 -16.46
C SER A 103 21.62 5.52 -17.82
N SER A 104 20.51 6.12 -18.27
CA SER A 104 20.40 7.05 -19.41
C SER A 104 18.95 7.27 -19.85
N ASP A 105 18.09 6.25 -19.70
CA ASP A 105 16.70 6.30 -20.17
C ASP A 105 15.69 6.40 -19.03
N ILE A 106 14.60 7.13 -19.28
CA ILE A 106 13.45 7.21 -18.37
C ILE A 106 12.82 5.81 -18.33
N ASN A 107 12.85 5.17 -17.15
CA ASN A 107 12.38 3.80 -16.86
C ASN A 107 13.38 2.64 -17.13
N SER A 108 14.67 2.90 -17.30
CA SER A 108 15.66 1.82 -17.49
C SER A 108 15.88 0.89 -16.28
N GLN A 109 15.28 1.20 -15.12
CA GLN A 109 15.50 0.56 -13.82
C GLN A 109 14.21 0.03 -13.17
N SER A 110 13.27 -0.45 -13.99
CA SER A 110 11.97 -0.98 -13.55
C SER A 110 11.96 -2.49 -13.29
N SER A 111 13.05 -3.20 -13.53
CA SER A 111 13.13 -4.65 -13.34
C SER A 111 13.22 -5.07 -11.86
N ASN A 112 12.98 -6.36 -11.58
CA ASN A 112 12.88 -6.88 -10.22
C ASN A 112 14.16 -6.68 -9.41
N GLU A 113 15.32 -6.84 -10.04
CA GLU A 113 16.62 -6.64 -9.39
C GLU A 113 16.81 -5.20 -8.88
N TYR A 114 16.31 -4.18 -9.59
CA TYR A 114 16.31 -2.80 -9.09
C TYR A 114 15.27 -2.59 -7.99
N ASN A 115 14.14 -3.29 -8.06
CA ASN A 115 13.12 -3.25 -7.02
C ASN A 115 13.68 -3.78 -5.68
N GLU A 116 14.37 -4.92 -5.73
CA GLU A 116 15.05 -5.51 -4.57
C GLU A 116 16.17 -4.61 -4.05
N LEU A 117 16.96 -3.99 -4.93
CA LEU A 117 17.98 -3.01 -4.53
C LEU A 117 17.36 -1.85 -3.75
N ARG A 118 16.24 -1.28 -4.24
CA ARG A 118 15.50 -0.23 -3.52
C ARG A 118 15.00 -0.70 -2.17
N THR A 119 14.55 -1.94 -2.06
CA THR A 119 14.14 -2.56 -0.79
C THR A 119 15.28 -2.64 0.22
N TYR A 120 16.46 -3.13 -0.19
CA TYR A 120 17.61 -3.17 0.72
C TYR A 120 18.01 -1.77 1.20
N LEU A 121 18.13 -0.80 0.28
CA LEU A 121 18.48 0.58 0.63
C LEU A 121 17.45 1.23 1.55
N ALA A 122 16.15 1.00 1.31
CA ALA A 122 15.08 1.50 2.17
C ALA A 122 15.16 0.92 3.59
N ARG A 123 15.45 -0.38 3.74
CA ARG A 123 15.59 -1.04 5.04
C ARG A 123 16.80 -0.51 5.82
N ILE A 124 17.96 -0.36 5.17
CA ILE A 124 19.16 0.24 5.80
C ILE A 124 18.85 1.66 6.27
N LEU A 125 18.21 2.47 5.42
CA LEU A 125 17.77 3.82 5.78
C LEU A 125 16.82 3.81 6.98
N CYS A 126 15.84 2.89 7.00
CA CYS A 126 14.89 2.73 8.08
C CYS A 126 15.61 2.50 9.42
N GLU A 127 16.49 1.49 9.48
CA GLU A 127 17.26 1.19 10.70
C GLU A 127 18.15 2.36 11.13
N MET A 128 18.80 3.03 10.16
CA MET A 128 19.66 4.19 10.43
C MET A 128 18.89 5.38 11.03
N VAL A 129 17.65 5.59 10.59
CA VAL A 129 16.79 6.68 11.05
C VAL A 129 16.11 6.35 12.37
N GLN A 130 15.51 5.16 12.49
CA GLN A 130 14.69 4.80 13.64
C GLN A 130 15.52 4.34 14.84
N LYS A 131 16.70 3.75 14.60
CA LYS A 131 17.64 3.29 15.62
C LYS A 131 16.98 2.46 16.73
N GLN A 132 16.22 1.44 16.32
CA GLN A 132 15.63 0.47 17.25
C GLN A 132 16.72 -0.36 17.96
N GLU A 133 16.35 -1.23 18.90
CA GLU A 133 17.31 -2.14 19.53
C GLU A 133 18.00 -3.01 18.45
N ASN A 134 19.33 -3.13 18.55
CA ASN A 134 20.19 -3.88 17.62
C ASN A 134 20.13 -3.43 16.15
N TYR A 135 19.81 -2.15 15.90
CA TYR A 135 19.78 -1.60 14.53
C TYR A 135 21.12 -1.71 13.79
N ASP A 136 22.24 -1.67 14.51
CA ASP A 136 23.59 -1.85 13.97
C ASP A 136 23.81 -3.27 13.43
N GLU A 137 23.43 -4.30 14.21
CA GLU A 137 23.51 -5.70 13.78
C GLU A 137 22.59 -5.97 12.57
N GLU A 138 21.38 -5.41 12.58
CA GLU A 138 20.43 -5.56 11.47
C GLU A 138 20.93 -4.88 10.19
N ILE A 139 21.54 -3.69 10.28
CA ILE A 139 22.19 -3.03 9.14
C ILE A 139 23.29 -3.92 8.56
N GLU A 140 24.14 -4.53 9.40
CA GLU A 140 25.17 -5.47 8.93
C GLU A 140 24.57 -6.66 8.17
N HIS A 141 23.48 -7.24 8.68
CA HIS A 141 22.76 -8.33 8.00
C HIS A 141 22.23 -7.90 6.63
N ILE A 142 21.53 -6.76 6.56
CA ILE A 142 20.99 -6.25 5.30
C ILE A 142 22.11 -5.94 4.30
N LEU A 143 23.25 -5.41 4.77
CA LEU A 143 24.40 -5.12 3.90
C LEU A 143 25.00 -6.40 3.31
N VAL A 144 25.03 -7.50 4.05
CA VAL A 144 25.48 -8.80 3.53
C VAL A 144 24.55 -9.30 2.43
N ASP A 145 23.23 -9.21 2.64
CA ASP A 145 22.24 -9.57 1.62
C ASP A 145 22.34 -8.65 0.38
N LEU A 146 22.54 -7.35 0.61
CA LEU A 146 22.80 -6.37 -0.44
C LEU A 146 24.05 -6.73 -1.24
N LEU A 147 25.15 -7.14 -0.60
CA LEU A 147 26.37 -7.58 -1.28
C LEU A 147 26.08 -8.74 -2.24
N TYR A 148 25.40 -9.78 -1.76
CA TYR A 148 25.05 -10.92 -2.61
C TYR A 148 24.14 -10.52 -3.77
N HIS A 149 23.20 -9.61 -3.52
CA HIS A 149 22.34 -9.05 -4.55
C HIS A 149 23.13 -8.31 -5.64
N LEU A 150 24.06 -7.46 -5.23
CA LEU A 150 24.96 -6.73 -6.13
C LEU A 150 25.82 -7.68 -6.96
N LEU A 151 26.40 -8.72 -6.33
CA LEU A 151 27.22 -9.72 -7.02
C LEU A 151 26.44 -10.50 -8.08
N ASN A 152 25.17 -10.84 -7.81
CA ASN A 152 24.37 -11.65 -8.71
C ASN A 152 23.71 -10.86 -9.85
N ASN A 153 23.39 -9.58 -9.62
CA ASN A 153 22.54 -8.82 -10.54
C ASN A 153 23.19 -7.59 -11.15
N PHE A 154 24.22 -7.02 -10.52
CA PHE A 154 24.82 -5.74 -10.92
C PHE A 154 26.29 -5.85 -11.29
N ASN A 155 26.88 -7.03 -11.26
CA ASN A 155 28.26 -7.21 -11.68
C ASN A 155 28.43 -6.89 -13.18
N TYR A 156 29.42 -6.07 -13.52
CA TYR A 156 29.76 -5.65 -14.88
C TYR A 156 29.69 -6.77 -15.93
N LEU A 157 30.20 -7.94 -15.57
CA LEU A 157 30.36 -9.09 -16.47
C LEU A 157 29.04 -9.78 -16.82
N ILE A 158 28.01 -9.55 -16.01
CA ILE A 158 26.65 -10.08 -16.19
C ILE A 158 25.81 -9.12 -17.05
N TYR A 159 26.24 -7.86 -17.19
CA TYR A 159 25.36 -6.77 -17.61
C TYR A 159 25.23 -6.56 -19.12
N GLU A 160 26.29 -6.77 -19.90
CA GLU A 160 26.26 -6.53 -21.35
C GLU A 160 25.71 -7.74 -22.16
N LYS A 161 25.64 -8.95 -21.59
CA LYS A 161 25.16 -10.15 -22.30
C LYS A 161 24.45 -11.13 -21.37
N GLU A 162 23.13 -11.25 -21.51
CA GLU A 162 22.31 -12.26 -20.82
C GLU A 162 22.83 -13.70 -21.05
N GLU A 163 23.48 -13.97 -22.18
CA GLU A 163 24.12 -15.25 -22.52
C GLU A 163 25.27 -15.64 -21.56
N LEU A 164 25.84 -14.69 -20.81
CA LEU A 164 26.93 -14.94 -19.87
C LEU A 164 26.45 -15.33 -18.47
N LYS A 165 25.15 -15.16 -18.16
CA LYS A 165 24.57 -15.55 -16.85
C LYS A 165 24.73 -17.04 -16.56
N ASP A 166 24.74 -17.87 -17.61
CA ASP A 166 24.75 -19.33 -17.48
C ASP A 166 26.18 -19.94 -17.52
N ASP A 167 27.22 -19.15 -17.83
CA ASP A 167 28.62 -19.65 -17.89
C ASP A 167 29.52 -19.06 -16.79
N VAL A 168 29.45 -19.70 -15.63
CA VAL A 168 30.27 -19.39 -14.43
C VAL A 168 31.77 -19.35 -14.73
N ASN A 169 32.27 -20.18 -15.66
CA ASN A 169 33.70 -20.21 -15.99
C ASN A 169 34.12 -18.98 -16.78
N LEU A 170 33.24 -18.49 -17.65
CA LEU A 170 33.49 -17.32 -18.46
C LEU A 170 33.46 -16.04 -17.61
N PHE A 171 32.54 -15.94 -16.65
CA PHE A 171 32.50 -14.88 -15.65
C PHE A 171 33.79 -14.82 -14.81
N GLN A 172 34.22 -15.95 -14.23
CA GLN A 172 35.46 -16.01 -13.44
C GLN A 172 36.69 -15.59 -14.25
N ARG A 173 36.72 -15.97 -15.54
CA ARG A 173 37.80 -15.60 -16.45
C ARG A 173 37.88 -14.09 -16.69
N TYR A 174 36.76 -13.43 -16.95
CA TYR A 174 36.77 -11.99 -17.14
C TYR A 174 37.19 -11.24 -15.88
N HIS A 175 36.70 -11.68 -14.71
CA HIS A 175 37.13 -11.11 -13.44
C HIS A 175 38.65 -11.26 -13.26
N SER A 176 39.21 -12.44 -13.54
CA SER A 176 40.65 -12.69 -13.47
C SER A 176 41.47 -11.83 -14.44
N ILE A 177 40.98 -11.63 -15.68
CA ILE A 177 41.60 -10.76 -16.69
C ILE A 177 41.64 -9.32 -16.20
N TYR A 178 40.49 -8.80 -15.75
CA TYR A 178 40.36 -7.41 -15.31
C TYR A 178 41.17 -7.16 -14.03
N LYS A 179 41.09 -8.06 -13.04
CA LYS A 179 41.92 -8.05 -11.83
C LYS A 179 43.41 -8.06 -12.18
N TYR A 180 43.82 -8.83 -13.19
CA TYR A 180 45.21 -8.84 -13.63
C TYR A 180 45.62 -7.49 -14.24
N ILE A 181 44.78 -6.88 -15.09
CA ILE A 181 45.03 -5.56 -15.67
C ILE A 181 45.17 -4.50 -14.56
N ASN A 182 44.21 -4.41 -13.64
CA ASN A 182 44.23 -3.40 -12.57
C ASN A 182 45.43 -3.55 -11.62
N ASN A 183 45.85 -4.78 -11.34
CA ASN A 183 47.02 -5.01 -10.48
C ASN A 183 48.37 -4.81 -11.20
N ASN A 184 48.40 -4.83 -12.54
CA ASN A 184 49.64 -4.84 -13.30
C ASN A 184 49.73 -3.77 -14.39
N TYR A 185 48.78 -2.82 -14.48
CA TYR A 185 48.75 -1.83 -15.56
C TYR A 185 50.03 -0.99 -15.67
N LYS A 186 50.74 -0.78 -14.55
CA LYS A 186 52.01 -0.02 -14.52
C LYS A 186 53.14 -0.72 -15.27
N SER A 187 53.07 -2.04 -15.39
CA SER A 187 54.08 -2.89 -16.03
C SER A 187 53.79 -3.10 -17.53
N ASN A 188 54.79 -3.57 -18.28
CA ASN A 188 54.61 -4.00 -19.67
C ASN A 188 53.97 -5.39 -19.73
N ILE A 189 52.66 -5.45 -19.46
CA ILE A 189 51.87 -6.67 -19.61
C ILE A 189 51.46 -6.88 -21.06
N THR A 190 51.46 -8.14 -21.47
CA THR A 190 51.10 -8.61 -22.81
C THR A 190 49.90 -9.55 -22.74
N LEU A 191 49.26 -9.74 -23.89
CA LEU A 191 48.17 -10.69 -24.02
C LEU A 191 48.62 -12.14 -23.72
N GLN A 192 49.89 -12.44 -24.01
CA GLN A 192 50.51 -13.74 -23.72
C GLN A 192 50.57 -14.01 -22.22
N ASP A 193 50.91 -13.00 -21.41
CA ASP A 193 51.02 -13.15 -19.95
C ASP A 193 49.68 -13.55 -19.32
N ILE A 194 48.58 -13.00 -19.84
CA ILE A 194 47.22 -13.37 -19.42
C ILE A 194 46.84 -14.75 -19.94
N ALA A 195 47.14 -15.04 -21.21
CA ALA A 195 46.84 -16.33 -21.81
C ALA A 195 47.54 -17.49 -21.07
N GLU A 196 48.79 -17.31 -20.64
CA GLU A 196 49.51 -18.30 -19.84
C GLU A 196 48.91 -18.48 -18.45
N LYS A 197 48.53 -17.37 -17.79
CA LYS A 197 47.90 -17.40 -16.47
C LYS A 197 46.54 -18.12 -16.48
N GLU A 198 45.76 -17.92 -17.54
CA GLU A 198 44.43 -18.52 -17.72
C GLU A 198 44.46 -19.90 -18.42
N PHE A 199 45.65 -20.43 -18.75
CA PHE A 199 45.85 -21.67 -19.49
C PHE A 199 45.12 -21.72 -20.86
N LEU A 200 45.13 -20.60 -21.59
CA LEU A 200 44.41 -20.41 -22.85
C LEU A 200 45.31 -19.91 -23.99
N SER A 201 44.79 -19.93 -25.22
CA SER A 201 45.49 -19.32 -26.35
C SER A 201 45.30 -17.78 -26.37
N PRO A 202 46.32 -17.01 -26.77
CA PRO A 202 46.18 -15.55 -26.91
C PRO A 202 45.06 -15.14 -27.88
N GLN A 203 44.86 -15.91 -28.96
CA GLN A 203 43.81 -15.64 -29.94
C GLN A 203 42.42 -15.72 -29.31
N TYR A 204 42.20 -16.71 -28.47
CA TYR A 204 40.95 -16.88 -27.74
C TYR A 204 40.75 -15.74 -26.73
N ILE A 205 41.75 -15.42 -25.90
CA ILE A 205 41.66 -14.29 -24.94
C ILE A 205 41.39 -12.96 -25.66
N SER A 206 42.05 -12.70 -26.80
CA SER A 206 41.80 -11.49 -27.60
C SER A 206 40.36 -11.40 -28.09
N HIS A 207 39.82 -12.52 -28.58
CA HIS A 207 38.43 -12.62 -29.01
C HIS A 207 37.47 -12.36 -27.85
N GLU A 208 37.68 -13.02 -26.71
CA GLU A 208 36.86 -12.88 -25.51
C GLU A 208 36.85 -11.44 -24.99
N ILE A 209 38.02 -10.82 -24.81
CA ILE A 209 38.14 -9.43 -24.36
C ILE A 209 37.37 -8.48 -25.29
N LYS A 210 37.57 -8.64 -26.60
CA LYS A 210 36.90 -7.78 -27.59
C LYS A 210 35.40 -8.04 -27.65
N TYR A 211 34.99 -9.29 -27.47
CA TYR A 211 33.58 -9.68 -27.42
C TYR A 211 32.88 -9.05 -26.22
N ALA A 212 33.48 -9.11 -25.03
CA ALA A 212 32.84 -8.64 -23.80
C ALA A 212 32.96 -7.14 -23.54
N THR A 213 33.99 -6.46 -24.04
CA THR A 213 34.22 -5.04 -23.72
C THR A 213 34.10 -4.12 -24.94
N GLY A 214 34.07 -4.67 -26.15
CA GLY A 214 34.19 -3.90 -27.39
C GLY A 214 35.60 -3.35 -27.66
N TYR A 215 36.52 -3.47 -26.71
CA TYR A 215 37.89 -2.93 -26.77
C TYR A 215 38.93 -4.02 -26.99
N SER A 216 40.07 -3.68 -27.58
CA SER A 216 41.21 -4.61 -27.58
C SER A 216 41.87 -4.63 -26.20
N PHE A 217 42.64 -5.69 -25.91
CA PHE A 217 43.44 -5.78 -24.68
C PHE A 217 44.33 -4.54 -24.44
N THR A 218 44.97 -4.04 -25.52
CA THR A 218 45.81 -2.84 -25.45
C THR A 218 44.98 -1.59 -25.16
N ASP A 219 43.76 -1.49 -25.70
CA ASP A 219 42.87 -0.37 -25.42
C ASP A 219 42.46 -0.37 -23.94
N LEU A 220 42.08 -1.53 -23.38
CA LEU A 220 41.72 -1.65 -21.97
C LEU A 220 42.83 -1.20 -21.03
N ILE A 221 44.07 -1.69 -21.24
CA ILE A 221 45.21 -1.23 -20.46
C ILE A 221 45.36 0.28 -20.56
N ASN A 222 45.30 0.84 -21.77
CA ASN A 222 45.48 2.27 -21.96
C ASN A 222 44.35 3.10 -21.33
N ILE A 223 43.12 2.58 -21.31
CA ILE A 223 41.98 3.19 -20.61
C ILE A 223 42.27 3.23 -19.11
N THR A 224 42.58 2.08 -18.50
CA THR A 224 42.92 1.98 -17.07
C THR A 224 44.06 2.93 -16.70
N ARG A 225 45.14 2.96 -17.50
CA ARG A 225 46.27 3.88 -17.28
C ARG A 225 45.87 5.35 -17.36
N VAL A 226 44.98 5.69 -18.29
CA VAL A 226 44.48 7.06 -18.45
C VAL A 226 43.59 7.46 -17.27
N GLU A 227 42.71 6.57 -16.80
CA GLU A 227 41.86 6.80 -15.62
C GLU A 227 42.70 6.99 -14.36
N GLU A 228 43.65 6.09 -14.10
CA GLU A 228 44.57 6.17 -12.97
C GLU A 228 45.45 7.43 -13.01
N SER A 229 45.76 7.94 -14.21
CA SER A 229 46.53 9.18 -14.34
C SER A 229 45.79 10.41 -13.79
N ILE A 230 44.45 10.38 -13.70
CA ILE A 230 43.64 11.51 -13.23
C ILE A 230 43.93 11.81 -11.77
N LYS A 231 44.01 10.77 -10.94
CA LYS A 231 44.37 10.88 -9.52
C LYS A 231 45.69 11.63 -9.38
N LEU A 232 46.73 11.20 -10.11
CA LEU A 232 48.05 11.86 -10.12
C LEU A 232 48.02 13.28 -10.70
N LEU A 233 47.19 13.54 -11.72
CA LEU A 233 47.05 14.85 -12.35
C LEU A 233 46.47 15.88 -11.37
N LEU A 234 45.58 15.46 -10.47
CA LEU A 234 44.84 16.31 -9.54
C LEU A 234 45.46 16.38 -8.13
N SER A 235 46.15 15.32 -7.69
CA SER A 235 46.73 15.23 -6.34
C SER A 235 48.23 15.59 -6.28
N SER A 236 48.97 15.52 -7.40
CA SER A 236 50.43 15.70 -7.40
C SER A 236 50.92 16.89 -8.25
N GLU A 237 52.17 17.31 -8.03
CA GLU A 237 52.88 18.29 -8.87
C GLU A 237 53.73 17.65 -9.98
N LYS A 238 53.70 16.32 -10.13
CA LYS A 238 54.49 15.59 -11.13
C LYS A 238 54.25 16.14 -12.53
N THR A 239 55.27 16.25 -13.35
CA THR A 239 55.15 16.65 -14.76
C THR A 239 54.32 15.62 -15.54
N ILE A 240 53.78 16.03 -16.70
CA ILE A 240 53.00 15.12 -17.56
C ILE A 240 53.86 13.93 -18.03
N SER A 241 55.19 14.11 -18.12
CA SER A 241 56.12 13.04 -18.47
C SER A 241 56.27 12.04 -17.33
N GLU A 242 56.47 12.51 -16.09
CA GLU A 242 56.59 11.64 -14.91
C GLU A 242 55.30 10.86 -14.66
N ILE A 243 54.13 11.50 -14.81
CA ILE A 243 52.85 10.79 -14.69
C ILE A 243 52.71 9.73 -15.77
N SER A 244 53.06 10.05 -17.01
CA SER A 244 53.03 9.09 -18.12
C SER A 244 53.87 7.84 -17.80
N GLU A 245 55.05 8.03 -17.23
CA GLU A 245 55.95 6.94 -16.85
C GLU A 245 55.37 6.13 -15.68
N GLU A 246 54.86 6.80 -14.64
CA GLU A 246 54.33 6.17 -13.43
C GLU A 246 53.08 5.32 -13.66
N VAL A 247 52.20 5.74 -14.59
CA VAL A 247 51.05 4.92 -14.99
C VAL A 247 51.42 3.88 -16.05
N GLY A 248 52.67 3.81 -16.52
CA GLY A 248 53.16 2.73 -17.39
C GLY A 248 53.07 2.98 -18.90
N PHE A 249 52.89 4.22 -19.37
CA PHE A 249 52.99 4.53 -20.80
C PHE A 249 54.45 4.60 -21.26
N SER A 250 54.76 3.95 -22.38
CA SER A 250 56.12 3.94 -22.96
C SER A 250 56.67 5.33 -23.28
N HIS A 251 55.82 6.24 -23.79
CA HIS A 251 56.19 7.62 -24.09
C HIS A 251 55.03 8.59 -23.88
N THR A 252 55.34 9.81 -23.43
CA THR A 252 54.38 10.88 -23.14
C THR A 252 53.49 11.25 -24.32
N ARG A 253 53.99 11.13 -25.56
CA ARG A 253 53.19 11.39 -26.78
C ARG A 253 52.02 10.40 -26.90
N TYR A 254 52.25 9.13 -26.56
CA TYR A 254 51.22 8.10 -26.62
C TYR A 254 50.19 8.27 -25.51
N PHE A 255 50.63 8.60 -24.29
CA PHE A 255 49.74 9.01 -23.20
C PHE A 255 48.84 10.18 -23.59
N ASN A 256 49.41 11.27 -24.13
CA ASN A 256 48.63 12.43 -24.57
C ASN A 256 47.59 12.07 -25.64
N LYS A 257 47.93 11.18 -26.58
CA LYS A 257 47.00 10.70 -27.60
C LYS A 257 45.82 9.96 -26.97
N ASN A 258 46.10 8.96 -26.12
CA ASN A 258 45.04 8.17 -25.48
C ASN A 258 44.18 9.01 -24.53
N PHE A 259 44.79 9.88 -23.72
CA PHE A 259 44.06 10.79 -22.85
C PHE A 259 43.12 11.71 -23.64
N LYS A 260 43.59 12.28 -24.76
CA LYS A 260 42.77 13.13 -25.62
C LYS A 260 41.66 12.36 -26.34
N LEU A 261 41.87 11.07 -26.64
CA LEU A 261 40.82 10.23 -27.21
C LEU A 261 39.66 10.07 -26.22
N GLN A 262 39.96 9.83 -24.94
CA GLN A 262 38.95 9.64 -23.90
C GLN A 262 38.31 10.96 -23.44
N TYR A 263 39.11 11.89 -22.91
CA TYR A 263 38.63 13.11 -22.27
C TYR A 263 38.45 14.31 -23.20
N LYS A 264 38.70 14.13 -24.51
CA LYS A 264 38.64 15.17 -25.57
C LYS A 264 39.53 16.40 -25.33
N MET A 265 40.45 16.34 -24.37
CA MET A 265 41.44 17.37 -24.06
C MET A 265 42.79 16.75 -23.67
N THR A 266 43.86 17.53 -23.60
CA THR A 266 45.18 17.01 -23.16
C THR A 266 45.26 16.90 -21.63
N PRO A 267 46.12 16.02 -21.07
CA PRO A 267 46.36 15.92 -19.62
C PRO A 267 46.70 17.28 -18.98
N LEU A 268 47.49 18.11 -19.66
CA LEU A 268 47.84 19.45 -19.17
C LEU A 268 46.63 20.39 -19.12
N GLN A 269 45.76 20.35 -20.14
CA GLN A 269 44.52 21.12 -20.15
C GLN A 269 43.56 20.62 -19.05
N PHE A 270 43.46 19.30 -18.87
CA PHE A 270 42.66 18.69 -17.82
C PHE A 270 43.13 19.15 -16.44
N ARG A 271 44.44 19.02 -16.15
CA ARG A 271 45.03 19.52 -14.90
C ARG A 271 44.73 21.00 -14.69
N LYS A 272 44.96 21.86 -15.69
CA LYS A 272 44.71 23.31 -15.55
C LYS A 272 43.23 23.63 -15.27
N LYS A 273 42.31 22.82 -15.78
CA LYS A 273 40.87 23.03 -15.62
C LYS A 273 40.36 22.56 -14.26
N PHE A 274 40.85 21.41 -13.78
CA PHE A 274 40.26 20.72 -12.64
C PHE A 274 41.15 20.66 -11.39
N LYS A 275 42.45 20.94 -11.50
CA LYS A 275 43.32 21.06 -10.32
C LYS A 275 43.06 22.40 -9.64
N ILE A 276 42.32 22.33 -8.54
CA ILE A 276 41.98 23.49 -7.70
C ILE A 276 42.54 23.30 -6.30
N ASP A 277 42.83 24.43 -5.65
CA ASP A 277 43.16 24.47 -4.23
C ASP A 277 41.92 24.16 -3.36
N LYS A 278 42.15 23.82 -2.09
CA LYS A 278 41.09 23.39 -1.17
C LYS A 278 40.03 24.48 -0.96
N ASP A 279 40.45 25.74 -0.85
CA ASP A 279 39.54 26.86 -0.64
C ASP A 279 38.59 27.06 -1.84
N LYS A 280 39.10 26.96 -3.07
CA LYS A 280 38.26 26.99 -4.28
C LYS A 280 37.37 25.77 -4.41
N TYR A 281 37.83 24.60 -4.00
CA TYR A 281 37.00 23.39 -3.99
C TYR A 281 35.76 23.59 -3.11
N GLU A 282 35.95 24.03 -1.87
CA GLU A 282 34.85 24.30 -0.94
C GLU A 282 33.91 25.40 -1.46
N GLN A 283 34.44 26.45 -2.13
CA GLN A 283 33.60 27.47 -2.76
C GLN A 283 32.78 26.95 -3.95
N MET A 284 33.28 25.94 -4.66
CA MET A 284 32.57 25.30 -5.77
C MET A 284 31.54 24.27 -5.27
N LYS A 285 31.78 23.63 -4.11
CA LYS A 285 30.86 22.65 -3.51
C LYS A 285 29.56 23.34 -3.10
N LYS A 286 28.47 22.99 -3.77
CA LYS A 286 27.12 23.52 -3.55
C LYS A 286 26.18 22.35 -3.27
N ILE A 287 26.19 21.94 -2.02
CA ILE A 287 25.40 20.84 -1.49
C ILE A 287 24.69 21.36 -0.24
N GLU A 288 23.37 21.21 -0.21
CA GLU A 288 22.54 21.51 0.96
C GLU A 288 22.13 20.19 1.59
N ASN A 289 22.57 19.94 2.82
CA ASN A 289 22.15 18.77 3.58
C ASN A 289 20.73 18.95 4.09
N LEU A 290 19.88 17.98 3.82
CA LEU A 290 18.48 17.94 4.23
C LEU A 290 18.31 16.98 5.42
N ASP A 291 17.15 17.04 6.09
CA ASP A 291 16.84 16.10 7.16
C ASP A 291 16.62 14.69 6.58
N LEU A 292 17.49 13.76 6.95
CA LEU A 292 17.42 12.37 6.51
C LEU A 292 16.06 11.73 6.84
N ASN A 293 15.39 12.14 7.92
CA ASN A 293 14.06 11.63 8.28
C ASN A 293 13.01 11.85 7.17
N GLU A 294 13.16 12.90 6.35
CA GLU A 294 12.21 13.18 5.27
C GLU A 294 12.21 12.10 4.19
N SER A 295 13.36 11.43 3.98
CA SER A 295 13.55 10.43 2.94
C SER A 295 12.71 9.17 3.12
N ILE A 296 12.35 8.83 4.37
CA ILE A 296 11.48 7.67 4.67
C ILE A 296 10.19 7.74 3.86
N ASN A 297 9.60 8.94 3.70
CA ASN A 297 8.32 9.10 3.02
C ASN A 297 8.35 8.69 1.54
N TYR A 298 9.52 8.79 0.90
CA TYR A 298 9.70 8.41 -0.50
C TYR A 298 9.88 6.89 -0.67
N LEU A 299 10.32 6.20 0.39
CA LEU A 299 10.66 4.78 0.34
C LEU A 299 9.71 3.88 1.13
N ILE A 300 8.59 4.41 1.63
CA ILE A 300 7.58 3.67 2.42
C ILE A 300 7.11 2.41 1.71
N TYR A 301 6.88 2.50 0.40
CA TYR A 301 6.42 1.36 -0.41
C TYR A 301 7.35 0.14 -0.28
N TYR A 302 8.65 0.36 -0.13
CA TYR A 302 9.65 -0.71 0.02
C TYR A 302 9.78 -1.24 1.46
N LEU A 303 9.13 -0.60 2.42
CA LEU A 303 9.16 -0.94 3.85
C LEU A 303 7.88 -1.62 4.33
N GLU A 304 6.90 -1.84 3.45
CA GLU A 304 5.58 -2.34 3.83
C GLU A 304 5.64 -3.73 4.49
N ASP A 305 6.56 -4.58 4.01
CA ASP A 305 6.78 -5.94 4.52
C ASP A 305 8.03 -6.03 5.42
N TYR A 306 8.50 -4.90 5.98
CA TYR A 306 9.65 -4.87 6.89
C TYR A 306 9.18 -4.79 8.35
N ASP A 307 9.30 -5.90 9.06
CA ASP A 307 8.80 -6.07 10.44
C ASP A 307 9.34 -5.04 11.43
N ARG A 308 10.53 -4.49 11.17
CA ARG A 308 11.20 -3.50 12.03
C ARG A 308 10.86 -2.06 11.68
N PHE A 309 10.01 -1.78 10.69
CA PHE A 309 9.57 -0.42 10.41
C PHE A 309 8.51 0.06 11.42
N ASN A 310 8.85 1.02 12.29
CA ASN A 310 7.93 1.60 13.26
C ASN A 310 6.94 2.60 12.64
N TYR A 311 5.72 2.15 12.40
CA TYR A 311 4.61 2.97 11.91
C TYR A 311 4.09 4.01 12.94
N GLU A 312 4.34 3.84 14.25
CA GLU A 312 3.74 4.67 15.31
C GLU A 312 4.23 6.12 15.31
N ASN A 313 5.41 6.42 14.74
CA ASN A 313 5.94 7.79 14.69
C ASN A 313 5.50 8.58 13.44
N ARG A 314 4.74 7.96 12.52
CA ARG A 314 4.20 8.62 11.33
C ARG A 314 2.95 9.43 11.67
N ILE A 315 3.02 10.76 11.56
CA ILE A 315 1.83 11.64 11.62
C ILE A 315 1.30 11.85 10.20
N TYR A 316 0.17 11.24 9.90
CA TYR A 316 -0.55 11.44 8.65
C TYR A 316 -1.30 12.78 8.69
N LYS A 317 -0.90 13.73 7.85
CA LYS A 317 -1.54 15.04 7.75
C LYS A 317 -2.69 14.99 6.74
N ILE A 318 -3.89 15.38 7.16
CA ILE A 318 -5.06 15.54 6.28
C ILE A 318 -5.43 17.02 6.30
N ASN A 319 -5.39 17.67 5.14
CA ASN A 319 -5.74 19.08 5.01
C ASN A 319 -7.16 19.18 4.48
N ILE A 320 -8.05 19.80 5.25
CA ILE A 320 -9.49 19.85 4.98
C ILE A 320 -9.90 21.30 4.78
N ASP A 321 -10.36 21.63 3.58
CA ASP A 321 -10.96 22.91 3.25
C ASP A 321 -12.48 22.83 3.36
N MET A 322 -13.05 23.54 4.34
CA MET A 322 -14.49 23.53 4.62
C MET A 322 -15.34 24.22 3.53
N ASP A 323 -14.75 25.06 2.69
CA ASP A 323 -15.46 25.71 1.59
C ASP A 323 -15.54 24.82 0.34
N LYS A 324 -14.67 23.81 0.24
CA LYS A 324 -14.63 22.85 -0.87
C LYS A 324 -15.96 22.09 -1.00
N ASN A 325 -16.40 21.87 -2.23
CA ASN A 325 -17.59 21.10 -2.58
C ASN A 325 -17.28 20.25 -3.82
N LEU A 326 -17.34 18.93 -3.67
CA LEU A 326 -17.05 17.95 -4.72
C LEU A 326 -18.32 17.32 -5.33
N GLY A 327 -19.50 17.80 -4.94
CA GLY A 327 -20.80 17.28 -5.39
C GLY A 327 -21.58 16.56 -4.29
N GLU A 328 -22.67 15.91 -4.69
CA GLU A 328 -23.51 15.11 -3.80
C GLU A 328 -22.81 13.80 -3.40
N PHE A 329 -22.94 13.42 -2.12
CA PHE A 329 -22.45 12.16 -1.62
C PHE A 329 -23.51 11.07 -1.81
N ASP A 330 -23.23 10.13 -2.72
CA ASP A 330 -24.10 9.02 -3.04
C ASP A 330 -24.20 8.01 -1.87
N LYS A 331 -25.40 7.90 -1.27
CA LYS A 331 -25.67 7.04 -0.09
C LYS A 331 -26.17 5.65 -0.46
N LYS A 332 -25.61 5.03 -1.50
CA LYS A 332 -25.93 3.66 -1.96
C LYS A 332 -25.99 2.60 -0.86
N PHE A 333 -25.21 2.75 0.21
CA PHE A 333 -25.22 1.86 1.36
C PHE A 333 -26.57 1.76 2.08
N LYS A 334 -27.50 2.71 1.85
CA LYS A 334 -28.87 2.66 2.38
C LYS A 334 -29.86 1.90 1.50
N LYS A 335 -29.45 1.51 0.28
CA LYS A 335 -30.40 1.06 -0.73
C LYS A 335 -31.13 -0.22 -0.32
N VAL A 336 -30.43 -1.22 0.20
CA VAL A 336 -31.02 -2.52 0.55
C VAL A 336 -30.32 -3.12 1.77
N ILE A 337 -31.11 -3.66 2.70
CA ILE A 337 -30.63 -4.58 3.75
C ILE A 337 -31.21 -5.98 3.53
N ASN A 338 -30.40 -7.02 3.69
CA ASN A 338 -30.89 -8.40 3.63
C ASN A 338 -31.57 -8.76 4.95
N ILE A 339 -32.86 -9.09 4.92
CA ILE A 339 -33.58 -9.50 6.11
C ILE A 339 -33.51 -11.03 6.27
N GLY A 340 -33.52 -11.76 5.16
CA GLY A 340 -33.55 -13.22 5.19
C GLY A 340 -34.98 -13.75 5.05
N ASP A 341 -35.32 -14.79 5.81
CA ASP A 341 -36.59 -15.49 5.66
C ASP A 341 -37.76 -14.61 6.09
N ALA A 342 -38.80 -14.54 5.26
CA ALA A 342 -40.01 -13.82 5.59
C ALA A 342 -40.68 -14.34 6.88
N PHE A 343 -40.55 -15.64 7.19
CA PHE A 343 -41.10 -16.20 8.43
C PHE A 343 -40.46 -15.56 9.68
N ASP A 344 -39.18 -15.19 9.61
CA ASP A 344 -38.45 -14.65 10.75
C ASP A 344 -39.00 -13.26 11.16
N LEU A 345 -39.69 -12.56 10.25
CA LEU A 345 -40.41 -11.31 10.52
C LEU A 345 -41.80 -11.51 11.16
N LEU A 346 -42.24 -12.74 11.41
CA LEU A 346 -43.43 -13.00 12.22
C LEU A 346 -43.10 -13.06 13.72
N ILE A 347 -41.81 -13.06 14.08
CA ILE A 347 -41.30 -13.09 15.45
C ILE A 347 -41.14 -11.65 15.93
N GLU A 348 -41.77 -11.30 17.06
CA GLU A 348 -41.78 -9.93 17.59
C GLU A 348 -40.37 -9.40 17.92
N ASP A 349 -39.50 -10.21 18.54
CA ASP A 349 -38.12 -9.78 18.87
C ASP A 349 -37.31 -9.37 17.62
N ASN A 350 -37.55 -10.03 16.48
CA ASN A 350 -36.91 -9.69 15.21
C ASN A 350 -37.49 -8.40 14.59
N LYS A 351 -38.80 -8.17 14.77
CA LYS A 351 -39.44 -6.92 14.36
C LYS A 351 -38.89 -5.74 15.15
N ASP A 352 -38.82 -5.85 16.47
CA ASP A 352 -38.24 -4.84 17.37
C ASP A 352 -36.81 -4.50 16.96
N THR A 353 -36.03 -5.54 16.62
CA THR A 353 -34.64 -5.39 16.15
C THR A 353 -34.56 -4.64 14.82
N LEU A 354 -35.42 -4.98 13.85
CA LEU A 354 -35.45 -4.30 12.56
C LEU A 354 -35.94 -2.84 12.67
N GLU A 355 -36.91 -2.56 13.55
CA GLU A 355 -37.35 -1.20 13.88
C GLU A 355 -36.19 -0.35 14.41
N GLU A 356 -35.37 -0.90 15.31
CA GLU A 356 -34.20 -0.19 15.84
C GLU A 356 -33.17 0.11 14.75
N ILE A 357 -32.85 -0.88 13.91
CA ILE A 357 -31.97 -0.71 12.75
C ILE A 357 -32.49 0.42 11.86
N GLN A 358 -33.79 0.41 11.57
CA GLN A 358 -34.39 1.36 10.65
C GLN A 358 -34.41 2.77 11.21
N LYS A 359 -34.68 2.93 12.51
CA LYS A 359 -34.62 4.22 13.20
C LYS A 359 -33.21 4.84 13.20
N GLU A 360 -32.16 4.03 13.30
CA GLU A 360 -30.79 4.50 13.42
C GLU A 360 -30.01 4.57 12.09
N ILE A 361 -30.36 3.74 11.09
CA ILE A 361 -29.65 3.65 9.81
C ILE A 361 -30.54 4.12 8.64
N GLY A 362 -31.78 3.63 8.59
CA GLY A 362 -32.78 4.00 7.57
C GLY A 362 -32.46 3.44 6.19
N PHE A 363 -32.76 2.17 5.97
CA PHE A 363 -32.68 1.49 4.67
C PHE A 363 -33.94 1.73 3.83
N GLU A 364 -33.79 1.77 2.51
CA GLU A 364 -34.91 1.96 1.58
C GLU A 364 -35.66 0.66 1.30
N TYR A 365 -34.92 -0.45 1.12
CA TYR A 365 -35.48 -1.75 0.80
C TYR A 365 -35.02 -2.85 1.76
N GLY A 366 -35.93 -3.76 2.06
CA GLY A 366 -35.69 -4.99 2.82
C GLY A 366 -35.78 -6.19 1.89
N ARG A 367 -34.66 -6.90 1.70
CA ARG A 367 -34.61 -8.10 0.87
C ARG A 367 -35.11 -9.32 1.66
N ILE A 368 -36.19 -9.94 1.19
CA ILE A 368 -36.87 -11.06 1.85
C ILE A 368 -36.94 -12.29 0.94
N ILE A 369 -36.63 -13.46 1.50
CA ILE A 369 -36.72 -14.76 0.82
C ILE A 369 -37.90 -15.58 1.37
N ASN A 370 -38.26 -16.66 0.68
CA ASN A 370 -39.20 -17.69 1.17
C ASN A 370 -40.65 -17.21 1.42
N ILE A 371 -41.10 -16.12 0.77
CA ILE A 371 -42.51 -15.69 0.88
C ILE A 371 -43.52 -16.71 0.31
N PHE A 372 -43.08 -17.58 -0.60
CA PHE A 372 -43.88 -18.67 -1.20
C PHE A 372 -43.71 -20.01 -0.48
N SER A 373 -43.09 -20.02 0.71
CA SER A 373 -42.79 -21.26 1.43
C SER A 373 -43.99 -21.82 2.20
N ILE A 374 -43.87 -23.10 2.58
CA ILE A 374 -44.84 -23.78 3.45
C ILE A 374 -44.91 -23.11 4.83
N ASP A 375 -43.79 -22.56 5.32
CA ASP A 375 -43.75 -21.81 6.58
C ASP A 375 -44.54 -20.50 6.50
N MET A 376 -44.72 -19.96 5.30
CA MET A 376 -45.63 -18.84 5.02
C MET A 376 -47.07 -19.28 4.72
N ALA A 377 -47.39 -20.56 4.95
CA ALA A 377 -48.69 -21.19 4.67
C ALA A 377 -49.06 -21.25 3.17
N ILE A 378 -48.05 -21.23 2.29
CA ILE A 378 -48.23 -21.37 0.85
C ILE A 378 -47.86 -22.79 0.44
N PHE A 379 -48.85 -23.55 -0.04
CA PHE A 379 -48.70 -24.98 -0.33
C PHE A 379 -48.73 -25.24 -1.84
N PRO A 380 -47.72 -25.91 -2.43
CA PRO A 380 -47.61 -26.10 -3.88
C PRO A 380 -48.78 -26.76 -4.59
N ASN A 381 -49.52 -27.64 -3.92
CA ASN A 381 -50.63 -28.39 -4.50
C ASN A 381 -52.01 -27.82 -4.10
N SER A 382 -52.06 -26.62 -3.53
CA SER A 382 -53.31 -25.99 -3.11
C SER A 382 -53.98 -25.26 -4.27
N LYS A 383 -55.31 -25.25 -4.30
CA LYS A 383 -56.11 -24.40 -5.20
C LYS A 383 -56.33 -23.00 -4.66
N PHE A 384 -55.98 -22.77 -3.39
CA PHE A 384 -56.15 -21.50 -2.69
C PHE A 384 -54.87 -21.20 -1.89
N PHE A 385 -54.32 -20.01 -2.08
CA PHE A 385 -53.12 -19.56 -1.39
C PHE A 385 -53.50 -18.57 -0.28
N ASN A 386 -53.08 -18.85 0.95
CA ASN A 386 -53.38 -18.00 2.10
C ASN A 386 -52.27 -16.96 2.30
N TRP A 387 -52.50 -15.74 1.81
CA TRP A 387 -51.52 -14.65 1.86
C TRP A 387 -51.46 -13.90 3.19
N ASN A 388 -52.19 -14.31 4.25
CA ASN A 388 -52.23 -13.56 5.50
C ASN A 388 -50.86 -13.35 6.15
N ARG A 389 -50.02 -14.40 6.23
CA ARG A 389 -48.67 -14.27 6.80
C ARG A 389 -47.79 -13.35 5.97
N THR A 390 -47.84 -13.50 4.65
CA THR A 390 -47.11 -12.63 3.72
C THR A 390 -47.57 -11.18 3.85
N LYS A 391 -48.88 -10.96 3.99
CA LYS A 391 -49.45 -9.64 4.24
C LYS A 391 -48.95 -9.04 5.55
N ASP A 392 -48.99 -9.79 6.65
CA ASP A 392 -48.52 -9.31 7.96
C ASP A 392 -47.03 -8.86 7.90
N VAL A 393 -46.20 -9.64 7.19
CA VAL A 393 -44.79 -9.29 6.96
C VAL A 393 -44.64 -8.01 6.15
N LEU A 394 -45.36 -7.89 5.03
CA LEU A 394 -45.25 -6.73 4.14
C LEU A 394 -45.81 -5.45 4.78
N GLU A 395 -46.93 -5.54 5.50
CA GLU A 395 -47.50 -4.41 6.26
C GLU A 395 -46.56 -3.94 7.37
N PHE A 396 -45.87 -4.87 8.05
CA PHE A 396 -44.86 -4.52 9.03
C PHE A 396 -43.69 -3.75 8.39
N LEU A 397 -43.12 -4.23 7.28
CA LEU A 397 -42.05 -3.52 6.58
C LEU A 397 -42.48 -2.11 6.18
N TYR A 398 -43.71 -1.98 5.66
CA TYR A 398 -44.26 -0.69 5.26
C TYR A 398 -44.47 0.24 6.45
N SER A 399 -44.88 -0.28 7.62
CA SER A 399 -45.07 0.52 8.84
C SER A 399 -43.79 1.15 9.38
N ILE A 400 -42.62 0.63 8.97
CA ILE A 400 -41.30 1.13 9.36
C ILE A 400 -40.58 1.81 8.18
N ASP A 401 -41.30 2.16 7.12
CA ASP A 401 -40.76 2.81 5.91
C ASP A 401 -39.72 1.96 5.15
N ILE A 402 -39.82 0.63 5.20
CA ILE A 402 -39.01 -0.29 4.39
C ILE A 402 -39.86 -0.86 3.26
N LYS A 403 -39.39 -0.72 2.02
CA LYS A 403 -40.04 -1.31 0.84
C LYS A 403 -39.55 -2.74 0.61
N PRO A 404 -40.40 -3.67 0.14
CA PRO A 404 -39.97 -5.05 -0.06
C PRO A 404 -39.17 -5.22 -1.35
N LEU A 405 -38.03 -5.89 -1.25
CA LEU A 405 -37.35 -6.55 -2.36
C LEU A 405 -37.55 -8.06 -2.23
N ILE A 406 -38.44 -8.60 -3.05
CA ILE A 406 -38.90 -9.99 -2.97
C ILE A 406 -38.03 -10.89 -3.83
N VAL A 407 -37.48 -11.93 -3.22
CA VAL A 407 -36.77 -12.99 -3.95
C VAL A 407 -37.76 -14.06 -4.41
N ILE A 408 -37.88 -14.20 -5.72
CA ILE A 408 -38.72 -15.20 -6.37
C ILE A 408 -37.98 -16.53 -6.38
N ASP A 409 -38.46 -17.47 -5.56
CA ASP A 409 -37.99 -18.85 -5.49
C ASP A 409 -39.19 -19.80 -5.68
N SER A 410 -39.06 -20.75 -6.61
CA SER A 410 -40.07 -21.77 -6.93
C SER A 410 -39.80 -23.11 -6.25
N THR A 411 -38.90 -23.17 -5.28
CA THR A 411 -38.56 -24.40 -4.54
C THR A 411 -39.82 -25.11 -4.01
N GLY A 412 -40.00 -26.37 -4.39
CA GLY A 412 -41.16 -27.19 -3.99
C GLY A 412 -42.36 -27.12 -4.94
N PHE A 413 -42.34 -26.24 -5.94
CA PHE A 413 -43.38 -26.11 -6.96
C PHE A 413 -42.95 -26.72 -8.30
N THR A 414 -43.92 -27.11 -9.11
CA THR A 414 -43.74 -27.22 -10.57
C THR A 414 -43.84 -25.83 -11.19
N ASP A 415 -43.26 -25.62 -12.38
CA ASP A 415 -43.30 -24.31 -13.05
C ASP A 415 -44.74 -23.79 -13.23
N ASP A 416 -45.69 -24.66 -13.56
CA ASP A 416 -47.10 -24.26 -13.75
C ASP A 416 -47.80 -23.95 -12.43
N ASN A 417 -47.63 -24.79 -11.39
CA ASN A 417 -48.23 -24.48 -10.08
C ASN A 417 -47.59 -23.26 -9.43
N PHE A 418 -46.31 -22.99 -9.69
CA PHE A 418 -45.68 -21.76 -9.23
C PHE A 418 -46.29 -20.54 -9.92
N MET A 419 -46.53 -20.59 -11.24
CA MET A 419 -47.19 -19.49 -11.94
C MET A 419 -48.59 -19.21 -11.39
N GLU A 420 -49.38 -20.26 -11.07
CA GLU A 420 -50.69 -20.09 -10.41
C GLU A 420 -50.56 -19.37 -9.06
N ALA A 421 -49.56 -19.77 -8.23
CA ALA A 421 -49.28 -19.12 -6.95
C ALA A 421 -48.81 -17.67 -7.12
N PHE A 422 -47.93 -17.42 -8.10
CA PHE A 422 -47.37 -16.10 -8.37
C PHE A 422 -48.42 -15.14 -8.92
N GLU A 423 -49.27 -15.58 -9.86
CA GLU A 423 -50.42 -14.79 -10.34
C GLU A 423 -51.40 -14.46 -9.20
N SER A 424 -51.68 -15.44 -8.33
CA SER A 424 -52.51 -15.21 -7.14
C SER A 424 -51.88 -14.19 -6.18
N PHE A 425 -50.56 -14.21 -6.01
CA PHE A 425 -49.83 -13.23 -5.22
C PHE A 425 -49.96 -11.83 -5.82
N LEU A 426 -49.66 -11.66 -7.12
CA LEU A 426 -49.72 -10.35 -7.78
C LEU A 426 -51.12 -9.75 -7.70
N SER A 427 -52.16 -10.53 -8.04
CA SER A 427 -53.54 -10.07 -7.97
C SER A 427 -53.95 -9.67 -6.54
N TYR A 428 -53.56 -10.44 -5.53
CA TYR A 428 -53.93 -10.14 -4.15
C TYR A 428 -53.27 -8.86 -3.63
N PHE A 429 -51.99 -8.63 -3.96
CA PHE A 429 -51.24 -7.47 -3.46
C PHE A 429 -51.41 -6.20 -4.30
N ASP A 430 -51.75 -6.31 -5.59
CA ASP A 430 -52.14 -5.17 -6.43
C ASP A 430 -53.49 -4.59 -5.99
N ASP A 431 -54.43 -5.44 -5.55
CA ASP A 431 -55.75 -5.04 -5.04
C ASP A 431 -55.71 -4.51 -3.59
N LEU A 432 -54.59 -4.64 -2.87
CA LEU A 432 -54.47 -4.26 -1.46
C LEU A 432 -54.13 -2.78 -1.28
N GLU A 433 -55.10 -1.97 -0.84
CA GLU A 433 -54.90 -0.52 -0.59
C GLU A 433 -53.90 -0.20 0.54
N SER A 434 -53.60 -1.14 1.45
CA SER A 434 -52.68 -0.90 2.56
C SER A 434 -51.20 -0.90 2.16
N LEU A 435 -50.87 -1.32 0.94
CA LEU A 435 -49.51 -1.45 0.44
C LEU A 435 -49.37 -0.76 -0.93
N ASP A 436 -48.28 -0.04 -1.14
CA ASP A 436 -47.95 0.48 -2.47
C ASP A 436 -47.26 -0.62 -3.28
N PHE A 437 -48.06 -1.41 -3.99
CA PHE A 437 -47.55 -2.52 -4.80
C PHE A 437 -46.52 -2.05 -5.84
N MET A 438 -46.70 -0.87 -6.44
CA MET A 438 -45.76 -0.30 -7.43
C MET A 438 -44.37 -0.03 -6.86
N SER A 439 -44.25 0.11 -5.53
CA SER A 439 -42.96 0.27 -4.86
C SER A 439 -42.17 -1.03 -4.74
N PHE A 440 -42.79 -2.19 -4.96
CA PHE A 440 -42.19 -3.50 -4.77
C PHE A 440 -41.11 -3.75 -5.83
N LYS A 441 -40.07 -4.44 -5.40
CA LYS A 441 -39.02 -4.93 -6.29
C LYS A 441 -38.94 -6.44 -6.23
N PHE A 442 -38.50 -7.02 -7.35
CA PHE A 442 -38.42 -8.46 -7.51
C PHE A 442 -37.04 -8.85 -8.03
N GLU A 443 -36.48 -9.94 -7.51
CA GLU A 443 -35.27 -10.58 -8.02
C GLU A 443 -35.47 -12.09 -8.12
N PHE A 444 -34.66 -12.76 -8.94
CA PHE A 444 -34.74 -14.21 -9.08
C PHE A 444 -33.76 -14.92 -8.15
N SER A 445 -34.22 -16.00 -7.51
CA SER A 445 -33.31 -16.94 -6.87
C SER A 445 -32.41 -17.64 -7.91
N THR A 446 -31.25 -18.12 -7.48
CA THR A 446 -30.34 -18.88 -8.38
C THR A 446 -30.90 -20.24 -8.79
N LYS A 447 -31.99 -20.72 -8.17
CA LYS A 447 -32.55 -22.05 -8.38
C LYS A 447 -33.64 -22.10 -9.46
N ILE A 448 -34.16 -20.94 -9.87
CA ILE A 448 -35.32 -20.87 -10.76
C ILE A 448 -34.93 -21.17 -12.23
N SER A 449 -35.78 -21.92 -12.93
CA SER A 449 -35.54 -22.35 -14.32
C SER A 449 -35.61 -21.17 -15.29
N ASP A 450 -34.81 -21.19 -16.37
CA ASP A 450 -34.80 -20.09 -17.34
C ASP A 450 -36.14 -19.92 -18.08
N ASN A 451 -36.87 -21.01 -18.29
CA ASN A 451 -38.23 -20.96 -18.84
C ASN A 451 -39.17 -20.20 -17.91
N LEU A 452 -39.16 -20.55 -16.62
CA LEU A 452 -39.99 -19.88 -15.62
C LEU A 452 -39.61 -18.41 -15.45
N LYS A 453 -38.31 -18.05 -15.50
CA LYS A 453 -37.87 -16.63 -15.52
C LYS A 453 -38.51 -15.85 -16.65
N LEU A 454 -38.55 -16.40 -17.87
CA LEU A 454 -39.14 -15.72 -19.01
C LEU A 454 -40.64 -15.48 -18.83
N ARG A 455 -41.37 -16.48 -18.34
CA ARG A 455 -42.81 -16.36 -18.05
C ARG A 455 -43.10 -15.31 -16.98
N ILE A 456 -42.31 -15.30 -15.90
CA ILE A 456 -42.45 -14.32 -14.81
C ILE A 456 -42.09 -12.91 -15.26
N LYS A 457 -41.02 -12.74 -16.05
CA LYS A 457 -40.64 -11.44 -16.62
C LYS A 457 -41.76 -10.89 -17.51
N ASP A 458 -42.29 -11.72 -18.41
CA ASP A 458 -43.39 -11.35 -19.30
C ASP A 458 -44.62 -10.90 -18.49
N LEU A 459 -45.00 -11.66 -17.46
CA LEU A 459 -46.12 -11.33 -16.59
C LEU A 459 -45.91 -10.02 -15.82
N LEU A 460 -44.75 -9.82 -15.19
CA LEU A 460 -44.48 -8.62 -14.41
C LEU A 460 -44.40 -7.36 -15.28
N GLU A 461 -43.69 -7.43 -16.40
CA GLU A 461 -43.44 -6.27 -17.26
C GLU A 461 -44.69 -5.85 -18.04
N ASN A 462 -45.44 -6.82 -18.59
CA ASN A 462 -46.57 -6.52 -19.47
C ASN A 462 -47.88 -6.31 -18.71
N ASN A 463 -48.09 -6.99 -17.58
CA ASN A 463 -49.38 -6.95 -16.89
C ASN A 463 -49.36 -6.02 -15.67
N TYR A 464 -48.21 -5.90 -15.00
CA TYR A 464 -48.10 -5.14 -13.74
C TYR A 464 -47.06 -4.00 -13.81
N ASN A 465 -46.40 -3.79 -14.95
CA ASN A 465 -45.38 -2.75 -15.15
C ASN A 465 -44.24 -2.78 -14.11
N HIS A 466 -43.91 -3.97 -13.61
CA HIS A 466 -42.79 -4.21 -12.71
C HIS A 466 -41.56 -4.68 -13.46
N LYS A 467 -40.38 -4.20 -13.06
CA LYS A 467 -39.10 -4.68 -13.57
C LYS A 467 -38.42 -5.59 -12.56
N ILE A 468 -37.75 -6.61 -13.08
CA ILE A 468 -36.84 -7.44 -12.29
C ILE A 468 -35.53 -6.68 -12.07
N GLU A 469 -35.03 -6.68 -10.85
CA GLU A 469 -33.70 -6.18 -10.51
C GLU A 469 -32.64 -7.24 -10.85
N ASP A 470 -31.63 -6.87 -11.64
CA ASP A 470 -30.50 -7.76 -11.99
C ASP A 470 -29.40 -7.75 -10.91
N ILE A 471 -29.75 -7.43 -9.66
CA ILE A 471 -28.79 -7.41 -8.54
C ILE A 471 -28.61 -8.84 -8.05
N TYR A 472 -27.54 -9.50 -8.51
CA TYR A 472 -27.14 -10.79 -7.97
C TYR A 472 -26.56 -10.60 -6.56
N TYR A 473 -27.42 -10.63 -5.54
CA TYR A 473 -26.96 -10.91 -4.19
C TYR A 473 -26.35 -12.31 -4.22
N THR A 474 -25.03 -12.38 -4.04
CA THR A 474 -24.30 -13.64 -4.02
C THR A 474 -24.90 -14.55 -2.95
N ASN A 475 -25.48 -15.67 -3.41
CA ASN A 475 -25.77 -16.85 -2.60
C ASN A 475 -24.43 -17.48 -2.18
N ASN A 476 -23.65 -16.77 -1.36
CA ASN A 476 -22.70 -17.46 -0.53
C ASN A 476 -23.56 -18.34 0.38
N LYS A 477 -23.29 -19.65 0.36
CA LYS A 477 -23.83 -20.56 1.38
C LYS A 477 -23.73 -19.86 2.73
N GLU A 478 -24.71 -20.05 3.60
CA GLU A 478 -24.72 -19.53 4.97
C GLU A 478 -23.54 -20.11 5.76
N GLU A 479 -22.34 -19.67 5.43
CA GLU A 479 -21.10 -20.08 6.03
C GLU A 479 -20.91 -19.19 7.24
N ILE A 480 -21.06 -19.82 8.40
CA ILE A 480 -20.58 -19.29 9.66
C ILE A 480 -19.11 -18.88 9.47
N ASN A 481 -18.83 -17.59 9.67
CA ASN A 481 -17.49 -17.04 9.67
C ASN A 481 -17.33 -16.11 10.88
N PRO A 482 -16.49 -16.48 11.87
CA PRO A 482 -16.27 -15.66 13.08
C PRO A 482 -15.82 -14.23 12.80
N ILE A 483 -15.27 -13.93 11.61
CA ILE A 483 -14.88 -12.56 11.24
C ILE A 483 -16.05 -11.57 11.30
N TYR A 484 -17.29 -12.01 11.03
CA TYR A 484 -18.47 -11.14 10.99
C TYR A 484 -18.79 -10.51 12.35
N ASP A 485 -18.36 -11.14 13.44
CA ASP A 485 -18.56 -10.62 14.79
C ASP A 485 -17.47 -9.61 15.19
N THR A 486 -16.37 -9.53 14.45
CA THR A 486 -15.18 -8.77 14.86
C THR A 486 -15.23 -7.29 14.44
N VAL A 487 -14.41 -6.48 15.11
CA VAL A 487 -14.25 -5.05 14.80
C VAL A 487 -13.66 -4.80 13.41
N TYR A 488 -13.00 -5.78 12.81
CA TYR A 488 -12.54 -5.72 11.42
C TYR A 488 -13.67 -5.32 10.45
N MET A 489 -14.91 -5.74 10.74
CA MET A 489 -16.06 -5.40 9.91
C MET A 489 -16.34 -3.90 9.81
N ILE A 490 -15.94 -3.09 10.80
CA ILE A 490 -16.16 -1.64 10.77
C ILE A 490 -15.43 -0.97 9.60
N PRO A 491 -14.08 -1.00 9.55
CA PRO A 491 -13.37 -0.40 8.43
C PRO A 491 -13.62 -1.14 7.11
N TYR A 492 -13.88 -2.46 7.13
CA TYR A 492 -14.26 -3.23 5.94
C TYR A 492 -15.56 -2.70 5.31
N ILE A 493 -16.62 -2.51 6.11
CA ILE A 493 -17.91 -2.01 5.64
C ILE A 493 -17.77 -0.58 5.12
N ILE A 494 -17.16 0.30 5.93
CA ILE A 494 -16.96 1.70 5.54
C ILE A 494 -16.18 1.78 4.22
N HIS A 495 -15.09 1.03 4.07
CA HIS A 495 -14.28 1.09 2.86
C HIS A 495 -15.04 0.63 1.61
N ASN A 496 -15.67 -0.53 1.68
CA ASN A 496 -16.34 -1.14 0.53
C ASN A 496 -17.54 -0.31 0.07
N GLU A 497 -18.38 0.13 1.01
CA GLU A 497 -19.54 0.96 0.70
C GLU A 497 -19.15 2.32 0.11
N LEU A 498 -18.12 2.98 0.66
CA LEU A 498 -17.60 4.24 0.11
C LEU A 498 -17.05 4.08 -1.31
N ASN A 499 -16.62 2.88 -1.70
CA ASN A 499 -16.08 2.58 -3.03
C ASN A 499 -17.10 1.86 -3.94
N GLY A 500 -18.38 1.86 -3.56
CA GLY A 500 -19.47 1.33 -4.38
C GLY A 500 -19.47 -0.20 -4.50
N ARG A 501 -18.79 -0.91 -3.59
CA ARG A 501 -18.81 -2.37 -3.51
C ARG A 501 -19.89 -2.78 -2.52
N CYS A 502 -21.00 -3.29 -3.05
CA CYS A 502 -22.17 -3.70 -2.26
C CYS A 502 -21.82 -4.92 -1.39
N ILE A 503 -22.12 -4.84 -0.08
CA ILE A 503 -21.91 -5.93 0.87
C ILE A 503 -23.20 -6.75 1.02
N SER A 504 -23.46 -7.59 0.02
CA SER A 504 -24.71 -8.35 -0.13
C SER A 504 -24.97 -9.43 0.93
N PHE A 505 -23.92 -9.92 1.60
CA PHE A 505 -24.03 -11.06 2.52
C PHE A 505 -24.49 -10.66 3.93
N LEU A 506 -24.37 -9.37 4.31
CA LEU A 506 -24.78 -8.90 5.62
C LEU A 506 -26.30 -8.92 5.77
N LYS A 507 -26.77 -9.40 6.92
CA LYS A 507 -28.18 -9.50 7.29
C LYS A 507 -28.54 -8.49 8.38
N ALA A 508 -29.82 -8.15 8.49
CA ALA A 508 -30.32 -7.27 9.54
C ALA A 508 -30.02 -7.85 10.95
N PHE A 509 -30.33 -9.12 11.17
CA PHE A 509 -30.13 -9.81 12.43
C PHE A 509 -29.72 -11.27 12.24
N ASP A 510 -29.14 -11.85 13.29
CA ASP A 510 -28.88 -13.29 13.36
C ASP A 510 -30.16 -14.08 13.66
N VAL A 511 -30.22 -15.31 13.17
CA VAL A 511 -31.32 -16.24 13.44
C VAL A 511 -30.74 -17.60 13.85
N LEU A 512 -31.04 -18.05 15.08
CA LEU A 512 -30.50 -19.30 15.63
C LEU A 512 -31.23 -20.57 15.16
N ASP A 513 -32.56 -20.52 14.97
CA ASP A 513 -33.42 -21.70 14.83
C ASP A 513 -33.11 -22.60 13.62
N LYS A 514 -32.36 -22.11 12.64
CA LYS A 514 -32.00 -22.83 11.40
C LYS A 514 -30.55 -23.34 11.39
N GLN A 515 -29.80 -23.13 12.47
CA GLN A 515 -28.37 -23.47 12.57
C GLN A 515 -28.16 -24.85 13.21
N VAL A 516 -27.53 -25.78 12.48
CA VAL A 516 -27.35 -27.18 12.94
C VAL A 516 -26.02 -27.39 13.69
N ASN A 517 -25.06 -26.47 13.56
CA ASN A 517 -23.69 -26.57 14.11
C ASN A 517 -23.31 -25.34 14.95
N LEU A 518 -24.10 -25.01 15.96
CA LEU A 518 -23.80 -23.89 16.88
C LEU A 518 -22.75 -24.30 17.92
N THR A 519 -21.67 -23.53 18.01
CA THR A 519 -20.63 -23.68 19.05
C THR A 519 -20.78 -22.67 20.19
N ASN A 520 -21.57 -21.61 20.00
CA ASN A 520 -21.84 -20.54 20.98
C ASN A 520 -23.21 -19.89 20.70
N GLU A 521 -23.92 -19.41 21.73
CA GLU A 521 -25.24 -18.76 21.56
C GLU A 521 -25.14 -17.23 21.41
N VAL A 522 -23.99 -16.61 21.73
CA VAL A 522 -23.83 -15.14 21.74
C VAL A 522 -23.16 -14.64 20.46
N PHE A 523 -22.01 -15.20 20.11
CA PHE A 523 -21.24 -14.87 18.91
C PHE A 523 -20.75 -16.16 18.27
N PHE A 524 -21.24 -16.44 17.08
CA PHE A 524 -21.02 -17.69 16.36
C PHE A 524 -20.79 -17.47 14.88
N GLY A 525 -20.38 -16.26 14.46
CA GLY A 525 -19.96 -15.96 13.10
C GLY A 525 -21.09 -15.87 12.09
N TYR A 526 -22.29 -15.47 12.49
CA TYR A 526 -23.38 -15.20 11.54
C TYR A 526 -23.37 -13.74 11.08
N PRO A 527 -23.71 -13.43 9.81
CA PRO A 527 -23.51 -12.09 9.25
C PRO A 527 -24.59 -11.06 9.61
N GLY A 528 -25.28 -11.18 10.74
CA GLY A 528 -26.24 -10.17 11.21
C GLY A 528 -25.55 -8.89 11.71
N LEU A 529 -26.21 -7.74 11.56
CA LEU A 529 -25.79 -6.49 12.22
C LEU A 529 -26.04 -6.56 13.73
N ILE A 530 -27.10 -7.24 14.14
CA ILE A 530 -27.48 -7.48 15.53
C ILE A 530 -27.56 -9.00 15.74
N ASN A 531 -27.06 -9.50 16.87
CA ASN A 531 -27.18 -10.93 17.18
C ASN A 531 -28.61 -11.29 17.65
N ASP A 532 -28.90 -12.58 17.78
CA ASP A 532 -30.22 -13.11 18.19
C ASP A 532 -30.64 -12.64 19.60
N MET A 533 -29.69 -12.13 20.40
CA MET A 533 -29.97 -11.53 21.70
C MET A 533 -30.24 -10.01 21.63
N GLY A 534 -30.30 -9.38 20.46
CA GLY A 534 -30.49 -7.93 20.35
C GLY A 534 -29.22 -7.12 20.67
N ILE A 535 -28.03 -7.73 20.64
CA ILE A 535 -26.75 -7.06 20.87
C ILE A 535 -26.19 -6.58 19.53
N LYS A 536 -25.97 -5.27 19.41
CA LYS A 536 -25.33 -4.64 18.24
C LYS A 536 -23.91 -5.19 18.07
N LYS A 537 -23.63 -5.78 16.90
CA LYS A 537 -22.29 -6.23 16.52
C LYS A 537 -21.45 -5.06 16.01
N PRO A 538 -20.11 -5.19 15.92
CA PRO A 538 -19.28 -4.15 15.31
C PRO A 538 -19.72 -3.79 13.88
N SER A 539 -20.20 -4.75 13.09
CA SER A 539 -20.75 -4.52 11.74
C SER A 539 -21.87 -3.48 11.70
N TYR A 540 -22.77 -3.47 12.69
CA TYR A 540 -23.80 -2.44 12.87
C TYR A 540 -23.20 -1.03 12.87
N TYR A 541 -22.08 -0.86 13.58
CA TYR A 541 -21.46 0.45 13.74
C TYR A 541 -20.79 0.97 12.47
N GLY A 542 -20.44 0.09 11.52
CA GLY A 542 -20.03 0.52 10.18
C GLY A 542 -21.12 1.35 9.50
N TYR A 543 -22.34 0.84 9.45
CA TYR A 543 -23.49 1.54 8.89
C TYR A 543 -23.95 2.73 9.74
N TYR A 544 -23.94 2.59 11.07
CA TYR A 544 -24.29 3.69 11.98
C TYR A 544 -23.40 4.93 11.78
N LEU A 545 -22.09 4.73 11.58
CA LEU A 545 -21.15 5.82 11.33
C LEU A 545 -21.32 6.41 9.92
N LEU A 546 -21.52 5.56 8.89
CA LEU A 546 -21.83 6.01 7.53
C LEU A 546 -23.11 6.86 7.48
N ASN A 547 -24.16 6.48 8.22
CA ASN A 547 -25.42 7.22 8.25
C ASN A 547 -25.27 8.64 8.83
N LYS A 548 -24.25 8.90 9.64
CA LYS A 548 -23.99 10.24 10.19
C LYS A 548 -23.33 11.19 9.19
N LEU A 549 -22.91 10.71 8.01
CA LEU A 549 -22.33 11.55 6.97
C LEU A 549 -23.38 12.45 6.32
N GLY A 550 -22.97 13.68 5.98
CA GLY A 550 -23.78 14.66 5.28
C GLY A 550 -24.01 14.32 3.81
N ASP A 551 -24.77 15.18 3.13
CA ASP A 551 -25.22 14.94 1.75
C ASP A 551 -24.25 15.53 0.70
N THR A 552 -23.32 16.40 1.11
CA THR A 552 -22.34 17.02 0.21
C THR A 552 -20.95 16.50 0.51
N LEU A 553 -20.25 16.03 -0.52
CA LEU A 553 -18.86 15.58 -0.43
C LEU A 553 -17.90 16.78 -0.40
N VAL A 554 -16.95 16.76 0.54
CA VAL A 554 -15.92 17.80 0.69
C VAL A 554 -14.56 17.24 0.30
N ASP A 555 -14.21 16.07 0.80
CA ASP A 555 -12.95 15.41 0.52
C ASP A 555 -13.05 13.90 0.78
N LYS A 556 -12.20 13.10 0.13
CA LYS A 556 -12.14 11.65 0.31
C LYS A 556 -10.74 11.15 -0.02
N GLY A 557 -10.25 10.20 0.76
CA GLY A 557 -9.01 9.50 0.45
C GLY A 557 -8.89 8.18 1.21
N ASN A 558 -7.68 7.61 1.22
CA ASN A 558 -7.43 6.31 1.83
C ASN A 558 -7.57 6.36 3.37
N GLY A 559 -8.66 5.77 3.87
CA GLY A 559 -8.99 5.72 5.30
C GLY A 559 -9.69 6.97 5.84
N TYR A 560 -10.24 7.83 4.96
CA TYR A 560 -11.11 8.93 5.41
C TYR A 560 -12.11 9.41 4.36
N ILE A 561 -13.20 9.99 4.86
CA ILE A 561 -14.15 10.79 4.08
C ILE A 561 -14.58 12.02 4.88
N VAL A 562 -14.76 13.13 4.18
CA VAL A 562 -15.27 14.39 4.72
C VAL A 562 -16.53 14.78 3.96
N THR A 563 -17.61 14.99 4.69
CA THR A 563 -18.89 15.46 4.16
C THR A 563 -19.35 16.69 4.92
N LYS A 564 -20.36 17.37 4.37
CA LYS A 564 -21.03 18.49 5.02
C LYS A 564 -22.53 18.48 4.77
N THR A 565 -23.24 19.03 5.74
CA THR A 565 -24.62 19.51 5.60
C THR A 565 -24.62 21.04 5.71
N HIS A 566 -25.80 21.67 5.75
CA HIS A 566 -25.89 23.13 5.89
C HIS A 566 -25.21 23.68 7.16
N ASP A 567 -25.25 22.94 8.27
CA ASP A 567 -24.84 23.44 9.60
C ASP A 567 -23.72 22.62 10.28
N GLU A 568 -23.32 21.50 9.67
CA GLU A 568 -22.37 20.56 10.27
C GLU A 568 -21.41 19.99 9.23
N PHE A 569 -20.17 19.76 9.66
CA PHE A 569 -19.19 18.98 8.91
C PHE A 569 -18.95 17.65 9.61
N GLN A 570 -18.75 16.60 8.82
CA GLN A 570 -18.54 15.25 9.32
C GLN A 570 -17.27 14.67 8.70
N ILE A 571 -16.30 14.33 9.56
CA ILE A 571 -15.04 13.69 9.17
C ILE A 571 -15.06 12.28 9.72
N LEU A 572 -15.16 11.28 8.86
CA LEU A 572 -15.06 9.88 9.24
C LEU A 572 -13.67 9.36 8.87
N LEU A 573 -12.93 8.92 9.87
CA LEU A 573 -11.62 8.30 9.75
C LEU A 573 -11.76 6.81 10.05
N TYR A 574 -11.06 5.95 9.32
CA TYR A 574 -11.07 4.51 9.55
C TYR A 574 -9.74 3.88 9.17
N ASN A 575 -9.39 2.77 9.82
CA ASN A 575 -8.16 2.06 9.51
C ASN A 575 -8.24 1.46 8.09
N PHE A 576 -7.23 1.75 7.27
CA PHE A 576 -7.14 1.29 5.89
C PHE A 576 -5.81 0.56 5.70
N HIS A 577 -5.87 -0.60 5.07
CA HIS A 577 -4.74 -1.38 4.59
C HIS A 577 -5.04 -1.84 3.16
N GLU A 578 -4.01 -2.08 2.37
CA GLU A 578 -4.20 -2.70 1.05
C GLU A 578 -4.81 -4.10 1.22
N GLY A 579 -5.81 -4.42 0.40
CA GLY A 579 -6.53 -5.68 0.47
C GLY A 579 -7.79 -5.67 1.35
N ILE A 580 -8.09 -4.59 2.09
CA ILE A 580 -9.33 -4.47 2.91
C ILE A 580 -10.63 -4.61 2.09
N ASP A 581 -10.50 -4.45 0.79
CA ASP A 581 -11.49 -4.79 -0.23
C ASP A 581 -12.07 -6.21 -0.11
N ASN A 582 -11.30 -7.16 0.44
CA ASN A 582 -11.66 -8.55 0.59
C ASN A 582 -11.64 -8.94 2.07
N LEU A 583 -12.55 -9.84 2.46
CA LEU A 583 -12.49 -10.43 3.80
C LEU A 583 -11.23 -11.28 3.94
N ILE A 584 -10.56 -11.12 5.07
CA ILE A 584 -9.41 -11.94 5.47
C ILE A 584 -9.88 -13.20 6.22
N PRO A 585 -9.08 -14.27 6.28
CA PRO A 585 -9.35 -15.38 7.20
C PRO A 585 -9.35 -14.93 8.66
N TYR A 586 -10.22 -15.51 9.49
CA TYR A 586 -10.33 -15.15 10.91
C TYR A 586 -9.00 -15.37 11.67
N GLU A 587 -8.27 -16.44 11.34
CA GLU A 587 -6.98 -16.78 11.94
C GLU A 587 -5.88 -15.75 11.61
N GLU A 588 -6.09 -14.94 10.57
CA GLU A 588 -5.15 -13.92 10.13
C GLU A 588 -5.42 -12.55 10.74
N ILE A 589 -6.57 -12.33 11.39
CA ILE A 589 -6.93 -11.04 12.02
C ILE A 589 -5.81 -10.53 12.95
N TYR A 590 -5.22 -11.44 13.73
CA TYR A 590 -4.15 -11.12 14.66
C TYR A 590 -2.74 -11.19 14.04
N LYS A 591 -2.56 -11.97 12.95
CA LYS A 591 -1.29 -12.01 12.20
C LYS A 591 -1.08 -10.72 11.39
N LEU A 592 -2.17 -10.18 10.85
CA LEU A 592 -2.23 -8.90 10.16
C LEU A 592 -2.11 -7.69 11.10
N ARG A 593 -1.94 -7.88 12.42
CA ARG A 593 -1.43 -6.81 13.30
C ARG A 593 0.06 -6.53 13.06
N GLY A 594 0.81 -7.50 12.52
CA GLY A 594 2.21 -7.35 12.12
C GLY A 594 2.40 -6.84 10.69
N LEU A 595 1.40 -7.04 9.81
CA LEU A 595 1.37 -6.50 8.46
C LEU A 595 0.57 -5.18 8.44
N LYS A 596 1.25 -4.05 8.18
CA LYS A 596 0.70 -2.78 7.67
C LYS A 596 -0.40 -2.08 8.52
N ASN A 597 -0.09 -0.92 9.12
CA ASN A 597 -1.06 0.16 9.50
C ASN A 597 -2.26 -0.16 10.44
N THR A 598 -2.32 -1.33 11.06
CA THR A 598 -3.49 -1.79 11.85
C THR A 598 -3.31 -1.71 13.37
N THR A 599 -2.13 -1.39 13.90
CA THR A 599 -1.92 -1.23 15.36
C THR A 599 -2.28 0.17 15.84
N SER A 600 -1.70 1.21 15.23
CA SER A 600 -2.09 2.60 15.46
C SER A 600 -1.69 3.52 14.30
N ARG A 601 -2.51 4.52 14.00
CA ARG A 601 -2.28 5.53 12.97
C ARG A 601 -2.46 6.92 13.57
N LYS A 602 -1.36 7.66 13.79
CA LYS A 602 -1.41 9.05 14.27
C LYS A 602 -1.80 9.98 13.12
N LEU A 603 -2.83 10.78 13.32
CA LEU A 603 -3.41 11.68 12.32
C LEU A 603 -3.40 13.12 12.84
N SER A 604 -3.05 14.06 11.96
CA SER A 604 -3.19 15.49 12.22
C SER A 604 -4.08 16.10 11.15
N LEU A 605 -5.29 16.50 11.56
CA LEU A 605 -6.28 17.13 10.71
C LEU A 605 -6.05 18.64 10.75
N ASN A 606 -5.67 19.24 9.62
CA ASN A 606 -5.57 20.68 9.45
C ASN A 606 -6.84 21.18 8.78
N ILE A 607 -7.74 21.75 9.57
CA ILE A 607 -9.05 22.20 9.10
C ILE A 607 -8.99 23.71 8.92
N ILE A 608 -9.23 24.19 7.70
CA ILE A 608 -9.19 25.61 7.36
C ILE A 608 -10.61 26.16 7.11
N ASN A 609 -10.75 27.48 7.08
CA ASN A 609 -12.00 28.22 6.81
C ASN A 609 -13.07 28.08 7.91
N ILE A 610 -12.64 28.06 9.18
CA ILE A 610 -13.55 28.06 10.33
C ILE A 610 -13.85 29.49 10.80
N ASN A 611 -15.04 29.98 10.45
CA ASN A 611 -15.40 31.39 10.64
C ASN A 611 -16.16 31.69 11.95
N SER A 612 -16.36 30.70 12.83
CA SER A 612 -17.10 30.82 14.10
C SER A 612 -16.49 29.96 15.20
N ASP A 613 -16.99 30.10 16.43
CA ASP A 613 -16.75 29.10 17.48
C ASP A 613 -17.37 27.76 17.06
N ILE A 614 -16.73 26.66 17.44
CA ILE A 614 -17.16 25.31 17.06
C ILE A 614 -17.24 24.37 18.27
N LYS A 615 -18.23 23.48 18.21
CA LYS A 615 -18.34 22.29 19.06
C LYS A 615 -17.95 21.09 18.21
N VAL A 616 -17.05 20.29 18.75
CA VAL A 616 -16.60 19.03 18.17
C VAL A 616 -17.14 17.89 19.00
N THR A 617 -17.83 16.93 18.37
CA THR A 617 -18.28 15.69 18.99
C THR A 617 -17.62 14.52 18.26
N SER A 618 -16.93 13.65 18.97
CA SER A 618 -16.28 12.50 18.36
C SER A 618 -16.88 11.18 18.84
N TYR A 619 -17.06 10.23 17.93
CA TYR A 619 -17.49 8.86 18.18
C TYR A 619 -16.35 7.92 17.80
N GLU A 620 -15.77 7.23 18.79
CA GLU A 620 -14.67 6.29 18.60
C GLU A 620 -15.13 4.86 18.86
N ILE A 621 -14.80 3.94 17.97
CA ILE A 621 -15.02 2.51 18.14
C ILE A 621 -13.81 1.72 17.62
N ASN A 622 -13.32 0.78 18.43
CA ASN A 622 -12.19 -0.10 18.14
C ASN A 622 -12.23 -1.34 19.05
N GLU A 623 -11.20 -2.19 19.02
CA GLU A 623 -11.17 -3.42 19.85
C GLU A 623 -11.16 -3.15 21.36
N LYS A 624 -10.79 -1.94 21.80
CA LYS A 624 -10.77 -1.55 23.21
C LYS A 624 -12.04 -0.81 23.64
N GLN A 625 -12.82 -0.29 22.69
CA GLN A 625 -13.91 0.64 22.95
C GLN A 625 -15.12 0.33 22.05
N GLY A 626 -16.29 0.08 22.65
CA GLY A 626 -17.56 -0.06 21.93
C GLY A 626 -17.75 -1.37 21.17
N SER A 627 -16.80 -2.30 21.23
CA SER A 627 -16.89 -3.62 20.58
C SER A 627 -17.55 -4.65 21.49
N SER A 628 -18.76 -5.06 21.14
CA SER A 628 -19.49 -6.13 21.82
C SER A 628 -18.71 -7.44 21.82
N PHE A 629 -18.14 -7.83 20.68
CA PHE A 629 -17.34 -9.05 20.57
C PHE A 629 -16.10 -9.03 21.46
N ASN A 630 -15.33 -7.92 21.48
CA ASN A 630 -14.12 -7.87 22.31
C ASN A 630 -14.44 -7.82 23.80
N TYR A 631 -15.54 -7.20 24.22
CA TYR A 631 -15.98 -7.27 25.62
C TYR A 631 -16.43 -8.68 25.98
N TRP A 632 -17.12 -9.38 25.09
CA TRP A 632 -17.46 -10.80 25.29
C TRP A 632 -16.21 -11.70 25.39
N LEU A 633 -15.17 -11.48 24.57
CA LEU A 633 -13.87 -12.15 24.73
C LEU A 633 -13.27 -11.90 26.12
N GLN A 634 -13.33 -10.64 26.62
CA GLN A 634 -12.83 -10.28 27.95
C GLN A 634 -13.62 -10.93 29.10
N MET A 635 -14.89 -11.27 28.87
CA MET A 635 -15.71 -12.04 29.81
C MET A 635 -15.36 -13.52 29.86
N GLY A 636 -14.42 -13.98 29.02
CA GLY A 636 -14.02 -15.39 28.92
C GLY A 636 -14.89 -16.20 27.97
N GLU A 637 -15.45 -15.57 26.94
CA GLU A 637 -16.24 -16.22 25.88
C GLU A 637 -17.42 -17.06 26.41
N PRO A 638 -18.25 -16.51 27.32
CA PRO A 638 -19.36 -17.28 27.89
C PRO A 638 -20.30 -17.76 26.79
N ILE A 639 -20.67 -19.04 26.85
CA ILE A 639 -21.61 -19.67 25.90
C ILE A 639 -23.00 -19.05 26.02
N ARG A 640 -23.38 -18.62 27.23
CA ARG A 640 -24.66 -17.99 27.56
C ARG A 640 -24.43 -16.80 28.47
N LEU A 641 -25.27 -15.77 28.32
CA LEU A 641 -25.27 -14.60 29.20
C LEU A 641 -26.46 -14.63 30.14
N SER A 642 -26.24 -14.25 31.40
CA SER A 642 -27.33 -13.83 32.29
C SER A 642 -27.97 -12.53 31.79
N LYS A 643 -29.16 -12.21 32.31
CA LYS A 643 -29.85 -10.95 31.96
C LYS A 643 -29.02 -9.71 32.27
N GLU A 644 -28.31 -9.73 33.40
CA GLU A 644 -27.43 -8.64 33.81
C GLU A 644 -26.21 -8.52 32.89
N GLU A 645 -25.55 -9.62 32.57
CA GLU A 645 -24.41 -9.66 31.64
C GLU A 645 -24.81 -9.17 30.24
N LYS A 646 -25.98 -9.59 29.74
CA LYS A 646 -26.54 -9.12 28.47
C LYS A 646 -26.75 -7.61 28.47
N GLU A 647 -27.34 -7.06 29.54
CA GLU A 647 -27.60 -5.62 29.66
C GLU A 647 -26.30 -4.81 29.77
N ILE A 648 -25.32 -5.31 30.53
CA ILE A 648 -23.97 -4.73 30.64
C ILE A 648 -23.30 -4.71 29.26
N LEU A 649 -23.32 -5.85 28.56
CA LEU A 649 -22.70 -5.96 27.25
C LEU A 649 -23.36 -5.00 26.26
N HIS A 650 -24.69 -4.96 26.20
CA HIS A 650 -25.44 -4.02 25.36
C HIS A 650 -25.04 -2.56 25.63
N LYS A 651 -24.98 -2.14 26.90
CA LYS A 651 -24.60 -0.76 27.29
C LYS A 651 -23.13 -0.44 27.01
N ALA A 652 -22.23 -1.39 27.21
CA ALA A 652 -20.80 -1.20 26.95
C ALA A 652 -20.49 -1.10 25.45
N SER A 653 -21.30 -1.76 24.62
CA SER A 653 -21.07 -1.92 23.19
C SER A 653 -21.45 -0.69 22.35
N PHE A 654 -21.36 0.52 22.90
CA PHE A 654 -21.66 1.76 22.19
C PHE A 654 -20.35 2.57 21.95
N PRO A 655 -20.21 3.29 20.83
CA PRO A 655 -19.02 4.10 20.56
C PRO A 655 -18.72 5.09 21.69
N LYS A 656 -17.46 5.25 22.06
CA LYS A 656 -17.05 6.25 23.04
C LYS A 656 -17.30 7.65 22.46
N ILE A 657 -18.06 8.46 23.19
CA ILE A 657 -18.34 9.85 22.80
C ILE A 657 -17.43 10.81 23.58
N GLU A 658 -16.76 11.73 22.88
CA GLU A 658 -16.08 12.86 23.50
C GLU A 658 -16.57 14.21 22.93
N PHE A 659 -16.47 15.26 23.74
CA PHE A 659 -16.86 16.62 23.36
C PHE A 659 -15.67 17.57 23.55
N LYS A 660 -15.41 18.41 22.54
CA LYS A 660 -14.41 19.49 22.60
C LYS A 660 -15.03 20.79 22.10
N HIS A 661 -14.52 21.92 22.59
CA HIS A 661 -14.93 23.25 22.17
C HIS A 661 -13.71 24.04 21.72
N PHE A 662 -13.78 24.65 20.54
CA PHE A 662 -12.73 25.51 20.02
C PHE A 662 -13.29 26.90 19.75
N LYS A 663 -12.54 27.93 20.16
CA LYS A 663 -12.83 29.32 19.78
C LYS A 663 -12.53 29.51 18.29
N LYS A 664 -13.16 30.51 17.68
CA LYS A 664 -12.91 30.92 16.30
C LYS A 664 -11.41 31.04 16.01
N SER A 665 -10.96 30.31 15.00
CA SER A 665 -9.60 30.33 14.47
C SER A 665 -9.65 30.07 12.97
N ALA A 666 -8.81 30.75 12.19
CA ALA A 666 -8.72 30.52 10.74
C ALA A 666 -8.33 29.07 10.41
N ILE A 667 -7.58 28.42 11.31
CA ILE A 667 -7.13 27.04 11.21
C ILE A 667 -7.38 26.35 12.55
N VAL A 668 -7.99 25.17 12.52
CA VAL A 668 -8.09 24.27 13.68
C VAL A 668 -7.32 23.01 13.37
N ASN A 669 -6.36 22.69 14.26
CA ASN A 669 -5.63 21.44 14.20
C ASN A 669 -6.22 20.45 15.20
N ILE A 670 -6.61 19.27 14.72
CA ILE A 670 -7.04 18.15 15.56
C ILE A 670 -6.03 17.02 15.39
N GLN A 671 -5.31 16.71 16.47
CA GLN A 671 -4.47 15.51 16.54
C GLN A 671 -5.28 14.37 17.15
N THR A 672 -5.21 13.21 16.50
CA THR A 672 -5.90 12.00 16.95
C THR A 672 -5.10 10.75 16.58
N VAL A 673 -5.45 9.61 17.17
CA VAL A 673 -4.84 8.31 16.88
C VAL A 673 -5.96 7.33 16.61
N LEU A 674 -5.95 6.72 15.44
CA LEU A 674 -6.79 5.55 15.16
C LEU A 674 -6.06 4.30 15.65
N ASN A 675 -6.62 3.59 16.61
CA ASN A 675 -6.03 2.37 17.15
C ASN A 675 -6.72 1.14 16.59
N GLY A 676 -5.93 0.12 16.27
CA GLY A 676 -6.48 -1.18 15.96
C GLY A 676 -7.27 -1.24 14.65
N TYR A 677 -8.18 -2.20 14.56
CA TYR A 677 -9.29 -2.10 13.63
C TYR A 677 -10.34 -1.18 14.27
N GLY A 678 -10.77 -0.15 13.55
CA GLY A 678 -11.72 0.81 14.10
C GLY A 678 -12.00 1.99 13.21
N ALA A 679 -12.82 2.89 13.75
CA ALA A 679 -13.18 4.15 13.12
C ALA A 679 -13.40 5.26 14.14
N LEU A 680 -13.19 6.49 13.70
CA LEU A 680 -13.41 7.71 14.45
C LEU A 680 -14.21 8.68 13.57
N LEU A 681 -15.43 8.97 13.99
CA LEU A 681 -16.23 10.04 13.40
C LEU A 681 -16.09 11.31 14.22
N ILE A 682 -15.83 12.43 13.55
CA ILE A 682 -15.72 13.76 14.15
C ILE A 682 -16.80 14.64 13.52
N LEU A 683 -17.75 15.09 14.34
CA LEU A 683 -18.79 16.04 13.97
C LEU A 683 -18.38 17.44 14.42
N ILE A 684 -18.41 18.40 13.51
CA ILE A 684 -18.06 19.80 13.78
C ILE A 684 -19.28 20.67 13.50
N LYS A 685 -19.85 21.24 14.57
CA LYS A 685 -20.98 22.16 14.51
C LYS A 685 -20.57 23.56 14.94
N LYS A 686 -21.14 24.58 14.31
CA LYS A 686 -20.99 25.98 14.76
C LYS A 686 -21.73 26.18 16.07
N VAL A 687 -21.13 26.94 17.00
CA VAL A 687 -21.81 27.35 18.24
C VAL A 687 -22.54 28.66 17.96
N GLN A 688 -23.86 28.65 18.03
CA GLN A 688 -24.65 29.88 18.08
C GLN A 688 -24.54 30.45 19.50
N LYS A 689 -23.96 31.63 19.65
CA LYS A 689 -24.04 32.40 20.91
C LYS A 689 -25.28 33.28 20.83
N TYR A 690 -26.15 33.14 21.82
CA TYR A 690 -27.30 34.03 22.04
C TYR A 690 -26.86 35.45 22.36
#